data_AF-A0A160TYP3-F1
#
_entry.id   AF-A0A160TYP3-F1
#
_cell.length_a   1.000
_cell.length_b   1.000
_cell.length_c   1.000
_cell.angle_alpha   90.00
_cell.angle_beta   90.00
_cell.angle_gamma   90.00
#
_symmetry.space_group_name_H-M   'P 1'
#
loop_
_entity.id
_entity.type
_entity.pdbx_description
1 polymer ?
#
loop_
_entity_poly.entity_id
_entity_poly.type
_entity_poly.pdbx_seq_one_letter_code
_entity_poly.pdbx_strand_id
1 'polypeptide(L)'
;MSLFGLIALAFGWSAALWLLATALCTLKPSPRMAQAIWRGAAALMFAPFLASAFMPGLTQVAAQALPDLPVMDALTVQSDAVFVEESTTEFRIPPVATLVLWALVAGWFVRAVCWAVGQARLQRLKQTSRPVIRPVRHWADAIGLRRVPDVRVIPRGAPFLAGIVRPVVFIPAALISKQHTPQIIVHELVHLKRGDLLTRPFDRMVADIFWFSPFAWAMRERLDYWREAIVDEETAELTGDRIAYARALTQVARLARPALILPVAAFTLKKEGTLKMRLTQLLSETHHRPKRLGLAVAAALALATPLALAQGSLIRGAAALPTDAVTYSHAVLDKAKLTSAFGVRKHPVSGELKQHQGVDLAEEEGKPIYAPTSAIVTRAEMTRGYGNLVEIAAGETVLRFGQLKDIKVSLGESVSAGTVIGSLGQSGQATGPHLHLEVWRAGQAVDPMAEPGLILADSLFITANSGAKVPQPPAAPVPDAAPKPASIPAAPLAPIKRDVAFEEIRGEVGGCEVIANWADTREKSAVWLARLDASKAENKLAGLSLNANWTPEAVNHPRPSYPADAAKKRLSGGCMVLFDLGADGVPQNMLAECTDPVFESSAAALKGATFKPLTNKAGKPVDVKGITYPMEFCIA
;
A
#
# COMPACT_ATOMS: atom_id res chain seq x y z
N MET A 1 -5.70 8.03 -6.28
CA MET A 1 -6.65 7.38 -7.23
C MET A 1 -7.30 6.21 -6.54
N SER A 2 -8.63 6.23 -6.42
CA SER A 2 -9.40 5.16 -5.78
C SER A 2 -9.35 3.86 -6.60
N LEU A 3 -9.67 2.72 -5.97
CA LEU A 3 -9.81 1.44 -6.65
C LEU A 3 -10.82 1.49 -7.81
N PHE A 4 -11.88 2.28 -7.67
CA PHE A 4 -12.82 2.57 -8.75
C PHE A 4 -12.17 3.32 -9.92
N GLY A 5 -11.32 4.31 -9.63
CA GLY A 5 -10.56 5.02 -10.67
C GLY A 5 -9.65 4.08 -11.46
N LEU A 6 -9.01 3.11 -10.81
CA LEU A 6 -8.21 2.08 -11.47
C LEU A 6 -9.04 1.19 -12.39
N ILE A 7 -10.21 0.73 -11.92
CA ILE A 7 -11.12 -0.10 -12.73
C ILE A 7 -11.67 0.68 -13.92
N ALA A 8 -12.08 1.93 -13.73
CA ALA A 8 -12.57 2.79 -14.79
C ALA A 8 -11.49 3.07 -15.84
N LEU A 9 -10.26 3.34 -15.41
CA LEU A 9 -9.11 3.51 -16.30
C LEU A 9 -8.82 2.24 -17.09
N ALA A 10 -8.78 1.08 -16.41
CA ALA A 10 -8.57 -0.22 -17.06
C ALA A 10 -9.68 -0.54 -18.08
N PHE A 11 -10.93 -0.24 -17.74
CA PHE A 11 -12.07 -0.40 -18.62
C PHE A 11 -11.98 0.49 -19.85
N GLY A 12 -11.75 1.80 -19.66
CA GLY A 12 -11.58 2.76 -20.75
C GLY A 12 -10.42 2.42 -21.68
N TRP A 13 -9.28 2.01 -21.11
CA TRP A 13 -8.12 1.54 -21.87
C TRP A 13 -8.44 0.29 -22.69
N SER A 14 -9.10 -0.70 -22.10
CA SER A 14 -9.49 -1.92 -22.80
C SER A 14 -10.48 -1.65 -23.94
N ALA A 15 -11.39 -0.68 -23.77
CA ALA A 15 -12.32 -0.24 -24.82
C ALA A 15 -11.57 0.43 -25.99
N ALA A 16 -10.64 1.34 -25.69
CA ALA A 16 -9.83 2.04 -26.69
C ALA A 16 -9.01 1.06 -27.54
N LEU A 17 -8.32 0.11 -26.90
CA LEU A 17 -7.55 -0.93 -27.59
C LEU A 17 -8.44 -1.82 -28.47
N TRP A 18 -9.65 -2.16 -28.00
CA TRP A 18 -10.58 -2.97 -28.77
C TRP A 18 -11.10 -2.22 -30.02
N LEU A 19 -11.44 -0.94 -29.88
CA LEU A 19 -11.87 -0.09 -30.99
C LEU A 19 -10.73 0.06 -32.02
N LEU A 20 -9.51 0.32 -31.55
CA LEU A 20 -8.33 0.47 -32.39
C LEU A 20 -8.02 -0.81 -33.18
N ALA A 21 -8.00 -1.96 -32.51
CA ALA A 21 -7.79 -3.25 -33.17
C ALA A 21 -8.91 -3.56 -34.18
N THR A 22 -10.16 -3.24 -33.85
CA THR A 22 -11.30 -3.38 -34.76
C THR A 22 -11.12 -2.50 -36.00
N ALA A 23 -10.77 -1.23 -35.81
CA ALA A 23 -10.52 -0.28 -36.89
C ALA A 23 -9.39 -0.75 -37.81
N LEU A 24 -8.28 -1.23 -37.27
CA LEU A 24 -7.19 -1.80 -38.06
C LEU A 24 -7.64 -3.04 -38.85
N CYS A 25 -8.51 -3.88 -38.28
CA CYS A 25 -9.07 -5.03 -38.99
C CYS A 25 -10.08 -4.66 -40.10
N THR A 26 -10.64 -3.44 -40.12
CA THR A 26 -11.49 -2.99 -41.25
C THR A 26 -10.69 -2.84 -42.55
N LEU A 27 -9.36 -2.70 -42.45
CA LEU A 27 -8.45 -2.63 -43.60
C LEU A 27 -8.22 -3.99 -44.28
N LYS A 28 -8.97 -5.03 -43.88
CA LYS A 28 -8.88 -6.41 -44.39
C LYS A 28 -7.43 -6.94 -44.39
N PRO A 29 -6.76 -6.97 -43.21
CA PRO A 29 -5.46 -7.61 -43.06
C PRO A 29 -5.55 -9.12 -43.35
N SER A 30 -4.41 -9.74 -43.66
CA SER A 30 -4.32 -11.20 -43.72
C SER A 30 -4.70 -11.83 -42.37
N PRO A 31 -5.20 -13.08 -42.31
CA PRO A 31 -5.57 -13.73 -41.06
C PRO A 31 -4.46 -13.73 -40.00
N ARG A 32 -3.21 -13.97 -40.44
CA ARG A 32 -2.00 -13.90 -39.58
C ARG A 32 -1.78 -12.51 -39.00
N MET A 33 -1.91 -11.48 -39.83
CA MET A 33 -1.73 -10.09 -39.41
C MET A 33 -2.88 -9.63 -38.49
N ALA A 34 -4.12 -10.02 -38.81
CA ALA A 34 -5.28 -9.76 -37.96
C ALA A 34 -5.06 -10.35 -36.56
N GLN A 35 -4.60 -11.61 -36.48
CA GLN A 35 -4.28 -12.22 -35.20
C GLN A 35 -3.17 -11.47 -34.45
N ALA A 36 -2.12 -11.04 -35.15
CA ALA A 36 -1.03 -10.26 -34.55
C ALA A 36 -1.52 -8.92 -33.97
N ILE A 37 -2.42 -8.21 -34.67
CA ILE A 37 -3.06 -6.98 -34.20
C ILE A 37 -3.82 -7.24 -32.89
N TRP A 38 -4.67 -8.27 -32.85
CA TRP A 38 -5.43 -8.60 -31.64
C TRP A 38 -4.54 -9.07 -30.49
N ARG A 39 -3.43 -9.78 -30.77
CA ARG A 39 -2.44 -10.17 -29.75
C ARG A 39 -1.69 -8.96 -29.20
N GLY A 40 -1.31 -8.02 -30.06
CA GLY A 40 -0.71 -6.76 -29.67
C GLY A 40 -1.64 -5.94 -28.78
N ALA A 41 -2.92 -5.82 -29.15
CA ALA A 41 -3.93 -5.16 -28.33
C ALA A 41 -4.09 -5.83 -26.96
N ALA A 42 -4.17 -7.16 -26.90
CA ALA A 42 -4.24 -7.88 -25.63
C ALA A 42 -2.99 -7.68 -24.75
N ALA A 43 -1.79 -7.66 -25.34
CA ALA A 43 -0.55 -7.39 -24.62
C ALA A 43 -0.48 -5.95 -24.09
N LEU A 44 -0.93 -4.97 -24.88
CA LEU A 44 -0.98 -3.56 -24.49
C LEU A 44 -1.95 -3.28 -23.34
N MET A 45 -2.84 -4.21 -22.97
CA MET A 45 -3.67 -4.06 -21.76
C MET A 45 -2.84 -3.90 -20.48
N PHE A 46 -1.62 -4.45 -20.44
CA PHE A 46 -0.71 -4.29 -19.31
C PHE A 46 0.12 -3.00 -19.35
N ALA A 47 0.11 -2.26 -20.46
CA ALA A 47 1.01 -1.13 -20.66
C ALA A 47 0.87 -0.01 -19.60
N PRO A 48 -0.35 0.43 -19.18
CA PRO A 48 -0.48 1.44 -18.13
C PRO A 48 0.08 0.99 -16.77
N PHE A 49 -0.07 -0.30 -16.45
CA PHE A 49 0.39 -0.90 -15.19
C PHE A 49 1.91 -1.12 -15.19
N LEU A 50 2.49 -1.45 -16.34
CA LEU A 50 3.94 -1.52 -16.50
C LEU A 50 4.54 -0.10 -16.45
N ALA A 51 3.91 0.87 -17.12
CA ALA A 51 4.34 2.26 -17.11
C ALA A 51 4.35 2.85 -15.69
N SER A 52 3.38 2.51 -14.84
CA SER A 52 3.34 2.99 -13.46
C SER A 52 4.50 2.49 -12.60
N ALA A 53 5.13 1.36 -12.94
CA ALA A 53 6.32 0.87 -12.25
C ALA A 53 7.56 1.72 -12.53
N PHE A 54 7.64 2.34 -13.71
CA PHE A 54 8.84 3.05 -14.19
C PHE A 54 8.70 4.58 -14.21
N MET A 55 7.48 5.13 -14.32
CA MET A 55 7.28 6.58 -14.41
C MET A 55 7.27 7.26 -13.04
N PRO A 56 7.81 8.48 -12.88
CA PRO A 56 7.56 9.31 -11.71
C PRO A 56 6.05 9.61 -11.61
N GLY A 57 5.49 9.56 -10.40
CA GLY A 57 4.07 9.81 -10.18
C GLY A 57 3.72 11.29 -10.36
N LEU A 58 2.63 11.59 -11.07
CA LEU A 58 2.06 12.94 -11.08
C LEU A 58 1.37 13.18 -9.74
N THR A 59 1.96 13.98 -8.87
CA THR A 59 1.42 14.33 -7.55
C THR A 59 -0.02 14.84 -7.67
N GLN A 60 -1.00 13.98 -7.35
CA GLN A 60 -2.37 14.43 -7.17
C GLN A 60 -2.49 14.99 -5.76
N VAL A 61 -2.50 16.32 -5.67
CA VAL A 61 -2.86 17.03 -4.44
C VAL A 61 -4.36 16.84 -4.23
N ALA A 62 -4.74 15.74 -3.59
CA ALA A 62 -6.05 15.62 -2.98
C ALA A 62 -5.93 16.15 -1.54
N ALA A 63 -5.96 17.48 -1.39
CA ALA A 63 -6.17 18.08 -0.09
C ALA A 63 -7.58 17.65 0.36
N GLN A 64 -7.68 16.86 1.43
CA GLN A 64 -8.95 16.80 2.15
C GLN A 64 -9.24 18.23 2.60
N ALA A 65 -10.37 18.80 2.15
CA ALA A 65 -10.79 20.12 2.57
C ALA A 65 -10.98 20.08 4.09
N LEU A 66 -10.07 20.72 4.83
CA LEU A 66 -10.15 20.82 6.27
C LEU A 66 -11.19 21.89 6.64
N PRO A 67 -11.83 21.81 7.82
CA PRO A 67 -12.84 22.79 8.20
C PRO A 67 -12.23 24.20 8.35
N ASP A 68 -12.89 25.20 7.75
CA ASP A 68 -12.57 26.60 7.96
C ASP A 68 -13.03 27.05 9.37
N LEU A 69 -12.43 28.12 9.91
CA LEU A 69 -12.90 28.70 11.18
C LEU A 69 -14.37 29.10 11.06
N PRO A 70 -15.24 28.70 12.01
CA PRO A 70 -16.63 29.12 12.00
C PRO A 70 -16.69 30.64 12.10
N VAL A 71 -17.25 31.27 11.06
CA VAL A 71 -17.64 32.68 11.10
C VAL A 71 -18.74 32.81 12.14
N MET A 72 -18.71 33.85 12.97
CA MET A 72 -19.83 34.16 13.87
C MET A 72 -21.07 34.47 13.02
N ASP A 73 -21.86 33.45 12.71
CA ASP A 73 -23.26 33.62 12.37
C ASP A 73 -24.03 33.88 13.66
N ALA A 74 -24.99 34.80 13.59
CA ALA A 74 -25.77 35.26 14.72
C ALA A 74 -26.35 34.07 15.51
N LEU A 75 -26.12 34.08 16.83
CA LEU A 75 -26.68 33.21 17.85
C LEU A 75 -28.04 32.59 17.45
N THR A 76 -28.02 31.37 16.94
CA THR A 76 -29.15 30.45 17.09
C THR A 76 -28.89 29.63 18.34
N VAL A 77 -29.63 29.96 19.40
CA VAL A 77 -29.71 29.15 20.62
C VAL A 77 -30.25 27.79 20.22
N GLN A 78 -29.38 26.77 20.18
CA GLN A 78 -29.80 25.39 20.07
C GLN A 78 -29.75 24.78 21.46
N SER A 79 -30.95 24.59 22.01
CA SER A 79 -31.24 24.04 23.34
C SER A 79 -30.56 22.69 23.57
N ASP A 80 -30.08 22.51 24.80
CA ASP A 80 -29.46 21.32 25.37
C ASP A 80 -30.01 20.00 24.82
N ALA A 81 -29.15 19.24 24.15
CA ALA A 81 -29.30 17.80 24.01
C ALA A 81 -28.13 17.14 24.74
N VAL A 82 -28.45 16.53 25.88
CA VAL A 82 -27.60 15.60 26.59
C VAL A 82 -27.28 14.44 25.64
N PHE A 83 -26.02 14.31 25.23
CA PHE A 83 -25.56 13.11 24.52
C PHE A 83 -25.30 12.02 25.54
N VAL A 84 -26.23 11.07 25.61
CA VAL A 84 -25.99 9.74 26.16
C VAL A 84 -25.10 9.02 25.15
N GLU A 85 -23.88 8.64 25.55
CA GLU A 85 -23.03 7.72 24.78
C GLU A 85 -23.67 6.33 24.79
N GLU A 86 -24.51 6.07 23.79
CA GLU A 86 -24.96 4.72 23.46
C GLU A 86 -23.83 4.03 22.68
N SER A 87 -23.16 3.07 23.34
CA SER A 87 -22.25 2.13 22.69
C SER A 87 -23.05 1.17 21.80
N THR A 88 -23.49 1.64 20.65
CA THR A 88 -23.95 0.76 19.58
C THR A 88 -22.71 0.27 18.85
N THR A 89 -22.48 -1.05 18.87
CA THR A 89 -21.62 -1.72 17.88
C THR A 89 -22.24 -1.51 16.50
N GLU A 90 -22.01 -0.34 15.91
CA GLU A 90 -22.33 -0.07 14.52
C GLU A 90 -21.59 -1.07 13.67
N PHE A 91 -22.35 -1.87 12.91
CA PHE A 91 -21.82 -2.57 11.75
C PHE A 91 -21.33 -1.51 10.75
N ARG A 92 -20.06 -1.11 10.85
CA ARG A 92 -19.42 -0.22 9.87
C ARG A 92 -19.42 -0.93 8.53
N ILE A 93 -20.20 -0.41 7.58
CA ILE A 93 -20.16 -0.83 6.19
C ILE A 93 -18.69 -0.73 5.75
N PRO A 94 -18.08 -1.82 5.25
CA PRO A 94 -16.70 -1.80 4.82
C PRO A 94 -16.52 -0.68 3.78
N PRO A 95 -15.41 0.07 3.80
CA PRO A 95 -15.14 1.10 2.81
C PRO A 95 -15.36 0.53 1.41
N VAL A 96 -16.05 1.25 0.51
CA VAL A 96 -16.47 0.71 -0.79
C VAL A 96 -15.31 0.07 -1.57
N ALA A 97 -14.08 0.57 -1.40
CA ALA A 97 -12.86 -0.03 -1.95
C ALA A 97 -12.61 -1.48 -1.48
N THR A 98 -12.88 -1.80 -0.22
CA THR A 98 -12.73 -3.16 0.32
C THR A 98 -13.75 -4.12 -0.29
N LEU A 99 -15.00 -3.71 -0.46
CA LEU A 99 -16.03 -4.50 -1.13
C LEU A 99 -15.66 -4.79 -2.59
N VAL A 100 -15.15 -3.79 -3.30
CA VAL A 100 -14.68 -3.94 -4.68
C VAL A 100 -13.48 -4.88 -4.77
N LEU A 101 -12.52 -4.78 -3.85
CA LEU A 101 -11.38 -5.69 -3.80
C LEU A 101 -11.84 -7.14 -3.57
N TRP A 102 -12.74 -7.35 -2.62
CA TRP A 102 -13.33 -8.67 -2.37
C TRP A 102 -14.11 -9.19 -3.60
N ALA A 103 -14.81 -8.33 -4.33
CA ALA A 103 -15.47 -8.71 -5.57
C ALA A 103 -14.47 -9.13 -6.67
N LEU A 104 -13.34 -8.43 -6.81
CA LEU A 104 -12.27 -8.81 -7.74
C LEU A 104 -11.66 -10.17 -7.40
N VAL A 105 -11.34 -10.39 -6.12
CA VAL A 105 -10.79 -11.66 -5.61
C VAL A 105 -11.79 -12.80 -5.78
N ALA A 106 -13.06 -12.58 -5.43
CA ALA A 106 -14.12 -13.55 -5.62
C ALA A 106 -14.28 -13.93 -7.10
N GLY A 107 -14.19 -12.94 -8.00
CA GLY A 107 -14.17 -13.18 -9.45
C GLY A 107 -13.03 -14.13 -9.86
N TRP A 108 -11.80 -13.85 -9.45
CA TRP A 108 -10.67 -14.75 -9.75
C TRP A 108 -10.83 -16.14 -9.13
N PHE A 109 -11.38 -16.23 -7.92
CA PHE A 109 -11.68 -17.51 -7.28
C PHE A 109 -12.67 -18.33 -8.11
N VAL A 110 -13.78 -17.72 -8.54
CA VAL A 110 -14.77 -18.37 -9.42
C VAL A 110 -14.11 -18.83 -10.73
N ARG A 111 -13.26 -17.99 -11.35
CA ARG A 111 -12.52 -18.35 -12.56
C ARG A 111 -11.59 -19.56 -12.33
N ALA A 112 -10.88 -19.59 -11.21
CA ALA A 112 -9.99 -20.68 -10.83
C ALA A 112 -10.77 -21.99 -10.60
N VAL A 113 -11.90 -21.93 -9.91
CA VAL A 113 -12.80 -23.09 -9.71
C VAL A 113 -13.34 -23.59 -11.05
N CYS A 114 -13.82 -22.70 -11.92
CA CYS A 114 -14.27 -23.07 -13.26
C CYS A 114 -13.15 -23.75 -14.07
N TRP A 115 -11.92 -23.23 -13.98
CA TRP A 115 -10.75 -23.83 -14.63
C TRP A 115 -10.41 -25.21 -14.05
N ALA A 116 -10.47 -25.39 -12.73
CA ALA A 116 -10.17 -26.66 -12.06
C ALA A 116 -11.19 -27.75 -12.41
N VAL A 117 -12.49 -27.43 -12.32
CA VAL A 117 -13.58 -28.29 -12.82
C VAL A 117 -13.38 -28.58 -14.30
N GLY A 118 -12.91 -27.56 -15.01
CA GLY A 118 -12.35 -27.60 -16.34
C GLY A 118 -11.42 -28.80 -16.59
N GLN A 119 -10.27 -28.74 -15.94
CA GLN A 119 -9.22 -29.74 -16.07
C GLN A 119 -9.67 -31.13 -15.63
N ALA A 120 -10.42 -31.23 -14.53
CA ALA A 120 -10.93 -32.50 -14.03
C ALA A 120 -11.79 -33.23 -15.07
N ARG A 121 -12.70 -32.52 -15.75
CA ARG A 121 -13.54 -33.10 -16.80
C ARG A 121 -12.74 -33.49 -18.04
N LEU A 122 -11.77 -32.66 -18.43
CA LEU A 122 -10.88 -32.99 -19.55
C LEU A 122 -10.05 -34.25 -19.24
N GLN A 123 -9.56 -34.41 -18.03
CA GLN A 123 -8.84 -35.61 -17.60
C GLN A 123 -9.73 -36.86 -17.66
N ARG A 124 -10.99 -36.77 -17.18
CA ARG A 124 -11.97 -37.87 -17.31
C ARG A 124 -12.23 -38.25 -18.78
N LEU A 125 -12.35 -37.26 -19.67
CA LEU A 125 -12.53 -37.53 -21.10
C LEU A 125 -11.29 -38.21 -21.73
N LYS A 126 -10.08 -37.81 -21.32
CA LYS A 126 -8.84 -38.47 -21.76
C LYS A 126 -8.74 -39.92 -21.26
N GLN A 127 -9.17 -40.20 -20.03
CA GLN A 127 -9.16 -41.55 -19.45
C GLN A 127 -10.11 -42.50 -20.18
N THR A 128 -11.22 -41.99 -20.72
CA THR A 128 -12.18 -42.80 -21.51
C THR A 128 -11.75 -43.00 -22.97
N SER A 129 -10.59 -42.47 -23.36
CA SER A 129 -10.12 -42.56 -24.75
C SER A 129 -9.45 -43.90 -25.07
N ARG A 130 -9.58 -44.35 -26.32
CA ARG A 130 -8.94 -45.60 -26.82
C ARG A 130 -7.94 -45.28 -27.93
N PRO A 131 -6.75 -45.89 -27.96
CA PRO A 131 -5.79 -45.69 -29.05
C PRO A 131 -6.33 -46.28 -30.36
N VAL A 132 -6.07 -45.61 -31.48
CA VAL A 132 -6.40 -46.13 -32.82
C VAL A 132 -5.23 -45.94 -33.77
N ILE A 133 -4.89 -47.01 -34.49
CA ILE A 133 -3.85 -46.97 -35.51
C ILE A 133 -4.44 -46.34 -36.77
N ARG A 134 -4.00 -45.12 -37.10
CA ARG A 134 -4.29 -44.45 -38.38
C ARG A 134 -2.97 -43.98 -39.00
N PRO A 135 -2.82 -44.06 -40.34
CA PRO A 135 -1.65 -43.54 -41.02
C PRO A 135 -1.69 -42.01 -41.06
N VAL A 136 -1.26 -41.37 -39.96
CA VAL A 136 -1.13 -39.91 -39.85
C VAL A 136 0.27 -39.44 -40.23
N ARG A 137 1.23 -40.37 -40.29
CA ARG A 137 2.64 -40.11 -40.60
C ARG A 137 2.82 -39.33 -41.91
N HIS A 138 2.13 -39.70 -42.99
CA HIS A 138 2.24 -38.99 -44.27
C HIS A 138 1.88 -37.50 -44.15
N TRP A 139 0.79 -37.17 -43.44
CA TRP A 139 0.39 -35.79 -43.20
C TRP A 139 1.32 -35.07 -42.21
N ALA A 140 1.78 -35.77 -41.17
CA ALA A 140 2.74 -35.22 -40.21
C ALA A 140 4.07 -34.85 -40.90
N ASP A 141 4.55 -35.71 -41.80
CA ASP A 141 5.76 -35.49 -42.60
C ASP A 141 5.55 -34.34 -43.59
N ALA A 142 4.42 -34.30 -44.31
CA ALA A 142 4.08 -33.22 -45.25
C ALA A 142 4.00 -31.83 -44.58
N ILE A 143 3.59 -31.79 -43.31
CA ILE A 143 3.49 -30.56 -42.51
C ILE A 143 4.83 -30.22 -41.84
N GLY A 144 5.80 -31.15 -41.80
CA GLY A 144 7.12 -30.97 -41.20
C GLY A 144 7.13 -31.13 -39.67
N LEU A 145 6.26 -31.97 -39.10
CA LEU A 145 6.25 -32.22 -37.66
C LEU A 145 7.45 -33.07 -37.22
N ARG A 146 8.19 -32.60 -36.20
CA ARG A 146 9.33 -33.33 -35.62
C ARG A 146 8.95 -34.66 -34.96
N ARG A 147 7.71 -34.79 -34.50
CA ARG A 147 7.16 -35.99 -33.86
C ARG A 147 5.75 -36.22 -34.37
N VAL A 148 5.45 -37.45 -34.78
CA VAL A 148 4.09 -37.85 -35.17
C VAL A 148 3.26 -38.04 -33.90
N PRO A 149 2.14 -37.33 -33.72
CA PRO A 149 1.29 -37.49 -32.56
C PRO A 149 0.45 -38.76 -32.65
N ASP A 150 0.17 -39.37 -31.50
CA ASP A 150 -0.78 -40.48 -31.41
C ASP A 150 -2.21 -39.98 -31.65
N VAL A 151 -3.04 -40.85 -32.25
CA VAL A 151 -4.48 -40.59 -32.40
C VAL A 151 -5.27 -41.46 -31.43
N ARG A 152 -6.15 -40.82 -30.68
CA ARG A 152 -7.07 -41.48 -29.74
C ARG A 152 -8.51 -41.13 -30.03
N VAL A 153 -9.39 -42.04 -29.65
CA VAL A 153 -10.83 -41.93 -29.90
C VAL A 153 -11.56 -41.65 -28.62
N ILE A 154 -12.44 -40.66 -28.64
CA ILE A 154 -13.32 -40.30 -27.53
C ILE A 154 -14.77 -40.66 -27.86
N PRO A 155 -15.61 -40.99 -26.86
CA PRO A 155 -16.97 -41.41 -27.10
C PRO A 155 -17.87 -40.30 -27.67
N ARG A 156 -17.71 -39.06 -27.22
CA ARG A 156 -18.51 -37.88 -27.61
C ARG A 156 -17.66 -36.61 -27.51
N GLY A 157 -18.08 -35.55 -28.21
CA GLY A 157 -17.46 -34.21 -28.16
C GLY A 157 -16.99 -33.72 -29.52
N ALA A 158 -16.08 -32.74 -29.51
CA ALA A 158 -15.39 -32.23 -30.69
C ALA A 158 -13.96 -32.80 -30.76
N PRO A 159 -13.32 -32.85 -31.94
CA PRO A 159 -11.89 -33.07 -32.05
C PRO A 159 -11.09 -32.05 -31.25
N PHE A 160 -9.98 -32.46 -30.63
CA PHE A 160 -9.06 -31.56 -29.96
C PHE A 160 -7.66 -32.15 -29.78
N LEU A 161 -6.67 -31.27 -29.67
CA LEU A 161 -5.32 -31.60 -29.20
C LEU A 161 -5.17 -31.51 -27.68
N ALA A 162 -4.40 -32.43 -27.10
CA ALA A 162 -3.92 -32.25 -25.73
C ALA A 162 -2.57 -32.91 -25.45
N GLY A 163 -1.82 -32.32 -24.52
CA GLY A 163 -0.51 -32.80 -24.06
C GLY A 163 0.63 -31.88 -24.52
N ILE A 164 1.31 -31.23 -23.58
CA ILE A 164 2.39 -30.27 -23.88
C ILE A 164 3.68 -31.00 -24.30
N VAL A 165 4.08 -32.02 -23.54
CA VAL A 165 5.33 -32.78 -23.78
C VAL A 165 5.14 -33.89 -24.82
N ARG A 166 3.96 -34.54 -24.80
CA ARG A 166 3.54 -35.58 -25.74
C ARG A 166 2.16 -35.23 -26.28
N PRO A 167 2.07 -34.51 -27.41
CA PRO A 167 0.79 -34.12 -27.99
C PRO A 167 0.06 -35.33 -28.55
N VAL A 168 -1.23 -35.42 -28.25
CA VAL A 168 -2.13 -36.48 -28.70
C VAL A 168 -3.37 -35.84 -29.34
N VAL A 169 -3.79 -36.37 -30.49
CA VAL A 169 -4.98 -35.94 -31.22
C VAL A 169 -6.17 -36.78 -30.76
N PHE A 170 -7.23 -36.15 -30.26
CA PHE A 170 -8.46 -36.83 -29.83
C PHE A 170 -9.56 -36.61 -30.86
N ILE A 171 -10.21 -37.69 -31.32
CA ILE A 171 -11.25 -37.65 -32.36
C ILE A 171 -12.51 -38.38 -31.85
N PRO A 172 -13.71 -37.78 -31.98
CA PRO A 172 -14.97 -38.46 -31.65
C PRO A 172 -15.22 -39.72 -32.48
N ALA A 173 -15.70 -40.78 -31.85
CA ALA A 173 -16.02 -42.05 -32.52
C ALA A 173 -16.95 -41.88 -33.74
N ALA A 174 -17.89 -40.93 -33.66
CA ALA A 174 -18.84 -40.62 -34.74
C ALA A 174 -18.19 -40.05 -36.01
N LEU A 175 -16.97 -39.52 -35.91
CA LEU A 175 -16.23 -38.91 -37.03
C LEU A 175 -15.22 -39.86 -37.68
N ILE A 176 -15.02 -41.06 -37.13
CA ILE A 176 -13.97 -41.99 -37.58
C ILE A 176 -14.34 -42.73 -38.87
N SER A 177 -15.63 -43.00 -39.06
CA SER A 177 -16.16 -43.74 -40.21
C SER A 177 -16.59 -42.83 -41.36
N LYS A 178 -16.26 -41.53 -41.30
CA LYS A 178 -16.74 -40.54 -42.26
C LYS A 178 -15.69 -40.27 -43.33
N GLN A 179 -16.14 -39.95 -44.53
CA GLN A 179 -15.27 -39.67 -45.67
C GLN A 179 -14.31 -38.49 -45.42
N HIS A 180 -14.70 -37.55 -44.55
CA HIS A 180 -13.96 -36.31 -44.29
C HIS A 180 -13.04 -36.35 -43.04
N THR A 181 -12.78 -37.52 -42.47
CA THR A 181 -11.87 -37.68 -41.32
C THR A 181 -10.44 -37.16 -41.59
N PRO A 182 -9.83 -37.37 -42.77
CA PRO A 182 -8.47 -36.90 -43.04
C PRO A 182 -8.33 -35.38 -42.90
N GLN A 183 -9.31 -34.61 -43.39
CA GLN A 183 -9.28 -33.15 -43.32
C GLN A 183 -9.36 -32.65 -41.86
N ILE A 184 -10.11 -33.35 -41.00
CA ILE A 184 -10.19 -33.06 -39.57
C ILE A 184 -8.87 -33.38 -38.87
N ILE A 185 -8.19 -34.47 -39.24
CA ILE A 185 -6.87 -34.81 -38.68
C ILE A 185 -5.85 -33.75 -39.07
N VAL A 186 -5.81 -33.37 -40.36
CA VAL A 186 -4.89 -32.32 -40.85
C VAL A 186 -5.12 -31.00 -40.10
N HIS A 187 -6.38 -30.61 -39.85
CA HIS A 187 -6.72 -29.45 -39.03
C HIS A 187 -6.05 -29.47 -37.65
N GLU A 188 -6.18 -30.59 -36.92
CA GLU A 188 -5.53 -30.73 -35.61
C GLU A 188 -4.00 -30.77 -35.72
N LEU A 189 -3.43 -31.34 -36.78
CA LEU A 189 -1.97 -31.32 -36.98
C LEU A 189 -1.43 -29.90 -37.25
N VAL A 190 -2.19 -29.07 -37.97
CA VAL A 190 -1.82 -27.67 -38.23
C VAL A 190 -1.81 -26.87 -36.92
N HIS A 191 -2.79 -27.08 -36.03
CA HIS A 191 -2.76 -26.51 -34.67
C HIS A 191 -1.49 -26.92 -33.91
N LEU A 192 -1.04 -28.16 -34.07
CA LEU A 192 0.16 -28.68 -33.42
C LEU A 192 1.43 -28.02 -33.98
N LYS A 193 1.57 -27.95 -35.31
CA LYS A 193 2.68 -27.29 -36.01
C LYS A 193 2.85 -25.84 -35.57
N ARG A 194 1.73 -25.12 -35.46
CA ARG A 194 1.70 -23.70 -35.08
C ARG A 194 1.92 -23.45 -33.58
N GLY A 195 1.92 -24.51 -32.76
CA GLY A 195 2.16 -24.39 -31.31
C GLY A 195 0.97 -23.79 -30.55
N ASP A 196 -0.26 -23.98 -31.04
CA ASP A 196 -1.46 -23.42 -30.41
C ASP A 196 -1.72 -23.95 -29.00
N LEU A 197 -1.19 -25.14 -28.68
CA LEU A 197 -1.23 -25.71 -27.33
C LEU A 197 -0.58 -24.81 -26.28
N LEU A 198 0.49 -24.09 -26.64
CA LEU A 198 1.20 -23.18 -25.75
C LEU A 198 0.62 -21.77 -25.79
N THR A 199 0.27 -21.26 -26.98
CA THR A 199 -0.18 -19.88 -27.11
C THR A 199 -1.61 -19.66 -26.60
N ARG A 200 -2.48 -20.69 -26.67
CA ARG A 200 -3.89 -20.60 -26.25
C ARG A 200 -4.07 -20.29 -24.76
N PRO A 201 -3.34 -20.90 -23.81
CA PRO A 201 -3.37 -20.47 -22.41
C PRO A 201 -2.99 -19.00 -22.20
N PHE A 202 -1.93 -18.51 -22.86
CA PHE A 202 -1.51 -17.11 -22.73
C PHE A 202 -2.56 -16.14 -23.27
N ASP A 203 -3.11 -16.40 -24.46
CA ASP A 203 -4.17 -15.57 -25.06
C ASP A 203 -5.43 -15.50 -24.15
N ARG A 204 -5.68 -16.53 -23.34
CA ARG A 204 -6.81 -16.58 -22.40
C ARG A 204 -6.54 -15.86 -21.09
N MET A 205 -5.29 -15.84 -20.64
CA MET A 205 -4.88 -15.26 -19.36
C MET A 205 -5.27 -13.79 -19.25
N VAL A 206 -5.19 -13.03 -20.34
CA VAL A 206 -5.56 -11.60 -20.37
C VAL A 206 -7.02 -11.39 -19.97
N ALA A 207 -7.95 -12.15 -20.57
CA ALA A 207 -9.37 -12.07 -20.22
C ALA A 207 -9.67 -12.62 -18.82
N ASP A 208 -8.82 -13.50 -18.28
CA ASP A 208 -8.98 -14.03 -16.93
C ASP A 208 -8.49 -13.05 -15.86
N ILE A 209 -7.41 -12.31 -16.14
CA ILE A 209 -6.91 -11.21 -15.30
C ILE A 209 -7.91 -10.06 -15.31
N PHE A 210 -8.32 -9.62 -16.50
CA PHE A 210 -9.28 -8.54 -16.72
C PHE A 210 -10.72 -9.06 -16.88
N TRP A 211 -11.12 -10.01 -16.04
CA TRP A 211 -12.43 -10.69 -16.16
C TRP A 211 -13.63 -9.76 -16.08
N PHE A 212 -13.48 -8.61 -15.43
CA PHE A 212 -14.51 -7.58 -15.32
C PHE A 212 -14.66 -6.74 -16.60
N SER A 213 -13.70 -6.82 -17.55
CA SER A 213 -13.76 -6.07 -18.80
C SER A 213 -14.45 -6.89 -19.91
N PRO A 214 -15.62 -6.47 -20.41
CA PRO A 214 -16.28 -7.10 -21.56
C PRO A 214 -15.42 -6.99 -22.83
N PHE A 215 -14.56 -5.98 -22.93
CA PHE A 215 -13.66 -5.81 -24.07
C PHE A 215 -12.52 -6.83 -24.06
N ALA A 216 -12.00 -7.22 -22.89
CA ALA A 216 -11.03 -8.31 -22.77
C ALA A 216 -11.63 -9.64 -23.25
N TRP A 217 -12.90 -9.91 -22.90
CA TRP A 217 -13.66 -11.06 -23.43
C TRP A 217 -13.83 -11.00 -24.95
N ALA A 218 -14.17 -9.83 -25.49
CA ALA A 218 -14.33 -9.63 -26.92
C ALA A 218 -12.99 -9.82 -27.67
N MET A 219 -11.87 -9.32 -27.15
CA MET A 219 -10.53 -9.55 -27.72
C MET A 219 -10.19 -11.04 -27.77
N ARG A 220 -10.46 -11.77 -26.68
CA ARG A 220 -10.28 -13.23 -26.63
C ARG A 220 -11.12 -13.95 -27.69
N GLU A 221 -12.38 -13.57 -27.89
CA GLU A 221 -13.24 -14.16 -28.93
C GLU A 221 -12.66 -13.91 -30.33
N ARG A 222 -12.13 -12.70 -30.58
CA ARG A 222 -11.46 -12.37 -31.86
C ARG A 222 -10.18 -13.17 -32.07
N LEU A 223 -9.36 -13.34 -31.03
CA LEU A 223 -8.16 -14.19 -31.08
C LEU A 223 -8.48 -15.65 -31.37
N ASP A 224 -9.51 -16.18 -30.71
CA ASP A 224 -10.00 -17.53 -30.95
C ASP A 224 -10.51 -17.69 -32.39
N TYR A 225 -11.26 -16.72 -32.93
CA TYR A 225 -11.71 -16.74 -34.33
C TYR A 225 -10.55 -16.73 -35.33
N TRP A 226 -9.62 -15.78 -35.22
CA TRP A 226 -8.53 -15.63 -36.20
C TRP A 226 -7.56 -16.81 -36.14
N ARG A 227 -7.36 -17.41 -34.97
CA ARG A 227 -6.62 -18.68 -34.84
C ARG A 227 -7.24 -19.77 -35.71
N GLU A 228 -8.54 -19.98 -35.58
CA GLU A 228 -9.26 -21.00 -36.35
C GLU A 228 -9.25 -20.67 -37.85
N ALA A 229 -9.39 -19.40 -38.23
CA ALA A 229 -9.36 -18.98 -39.64
C ALA A 229 -8.01 -19.26 -40.31
N ILE A 230 -6.89 -19.04 -39.61
CA ILE A 230 -5.53 -19.37 -40.11
C ILE A 230 -5.39 -20.88 -40.31
N VAL A 231 -5.86 -21.68 -39.34
CA VAL A 231 -5.80 -23.14 -39.44
C VAL A 231 -6.70 -23.65 -40.56
N ASP A 232 -7.87 -23.04 -40.75
CA ASP A 232 -8.79 -23.38 -41.85
C ASP A 232 -8.14 -23.16 -43.21
N GLU A 233 -7.46 -22.04 -43.40
CA GLU A 233 -6.76 -21.71 -44.64
C GLU A 233 -5.62 -22.71 -44.94
N GLU A 234 -4.73 -22.97 -43.98
CA GLU A 234 -3.60 -23.90 -44.16
C GLU A 234 -4.10 -25.36 -44.34
N THR A 235 -5.17 -25.76 -43.65
CA THR A 235 -5.77 -27.09 -43.82
C THR A 235 -6.37 -27.25 -45.22
N ALA A 236 -7.07 -26.23 -45.69
CA ALA A 236 -7.69 -26.21 -47.01
C ALA A 236 -6.65 -26.26 -48.14
N GLU A 237 -5.51 -25.57 -47.96
CA GLU A 237 -4.38 -25.62 -48.89
C GLU A 237 -3.74 -27.02 -48.92
N LEU A 238 -3.47 -27.61 -47.74
CA LEU A 238 -2.85 -28.93 -47.64
C LEU A 238 -3.73 -30.08 -48.16
N THR A 239 -5.05 -29.97 -47.97
CA THR A 239 -5.99 -31.02 -48.39
C THR A 239 -6.42 -30.89 -49.85
N GLY A 240 -6.18 -29.73 -50.48
CA GLY A 240 -6.47 -29.48 -51.90
C GLY A 240 -7.96 -29.37 -52.25
N ASP A 241 -8.87 -29.54 -51.29
CA ASP A 241 -10.33 -29.50 -51.50
C ASP A 241 -11.03 -28.67 -50.43
N ARG A 242 -11.22 -27.37 -50.74
CA ARG A 242 -11.89 -26.39 -49.89
C ARG A 242 -13.33 -26.77 -49.56
N ILE A 243 -14.05 -27.38 -50.51
CA ILE A 243 -15.47 -27.72 -50.36
C ILE A 243 -15.63 -28.96 -49.49
N ALA A 244 -14.81 -30.01 -49.71
CA ALA A 244 -14.80 -31.17 -48.82
C ALA A 244 -14.41 -30.77 -47.39
N TYR A 245 -13.46 -29.85 -47.23
CA TYR A 245 -13.09 -29.33 -45.92
C TYR A 245 -14.23 -28.54 -45.26
N ALA A 246 -14.91 -27.66 -46.00
CA ALA A 246 -16.11 -26.96 -45.50
C ALA A 246 -17.21 -27.93 -45.04
N ARG A 247 -17.43 -29.04 -45.78
CA ARG A 247 -18.35 -30.12 -45.37
C ARG A 247 -17.88 -30.81 -44.09
N ALA A 248 -16.58 -31.06 -43.95
CA ALA A 248 -15.99 -31.61 -42.73
C ALA A 248 -16.27 -30.71 -41.51
N LEU A 249 -16.05 -29.40 -41.64
CA LEU A 249 -16.28 -28.42 -40.57
C LEU A 249 -17.75 -28.34 -40.15
N THR A 250 -18.68 -28.35 -41.11
CA THR A 250 -20.12 -28.36 -40.80
C THR A 250 -20.56 -29.67 -40.14
N GLN A 251 -19.96 -30.81 -40.54
CA GLN A 251 -20.21 -32.10 -39.92
C GLN A 251 -19.72 -32.16 -38.47
N VAL A 252 -18.50 -31.68 -38.21
CA VAL A 252 -17.97 -31.53 -36.84
C VAL A 252 -18.89 -30.65 -36.00
N ALA A 253 -19.31 -29.50 -36.53
CA ALA A 253 -20.20 -28.58 -35.81
C ALA A 253 -21.57 -29.19 -35.49
N ARG A 254 -22.13 -30.03 -36.35
CA ARG A 254 -23.39 -30.76 -36.10
C ARG A 254 -23.24 -31.81 -35.00
N LEU A 255 -22.15 -32.56 -35.02
CA LEU A 255 -21.88 -33.63 -34.05
C LEU A 255 -21.41 -33.10 -32.69
N ALA A 256 -20.83 -31.91 -32.66
CA ALA A 256 -20.36 -31.24 -31.45
C ALA A 256 -21.45 -30.42 -30.72
N ARG A 257 -22.70 -30.38 -31.22
CA ARG A 257 -23.81 -29.67 -30.54
C ARG A 257 -24.03 -30.26 -29.13
N PRO A 258 -24.11 -29.43 -28.07
CA PRO A 258 -24.24 -29.94 -26.72
C PRO A 258 -25.66 -30.46 -26.44
N ALA A 259 -25.77 -31.72 -26.01
CA ALA A 259 -26.60 -32.00 -24.84
C ALA A 259 -25.93 -31.26 -23.67
N LEU A 260 -26.71 -30.52 -22.89
CA LEU A 260 -26.29 -29.70 -21.75
C LEU A 260 -25.09 -30.27 -20.96
N ILE A 261 -24.21 -29.37 -20.48
CA ILE A 261 -23.17 -29.53 -19.43
C ILE A 261 -21.70 -29.60 -19.93
N LEU A 262 -20.89 -28.52 -19.78
CA LEU A 262 -19.40 -28.53 -19.61
C LEU A 262 -18.77 -27.12 -19.39
N PRO A 263 -18.23 -26.76 -18.19
CA PRO A 263 -17.53 -25.50 -17.94
C PRO A 263 -16.00 -25.53 -18.08
N VAL A 264 -15.42 -26.54 -18.75
CA VAL A 264 -14.07 -26.38 -19.35
C VAL A 264 -14.15 -25.68 -20.71
N ALA A 265 -15.21 -26.04 -21.44
CA ALA A 265 -15.53 -25.56 -22.78
C ALA A 265 -16.64 -24.49 -22.75
N ALA A 266 -17.13 -24.07 -21.58
CA ALA A 266 -18.09 -22.96 -21.47
C ALA A 266 -17.48 -21.58 -21.77
N PHE A 267 -16.16 -21.49 -22.01
CA PHE A 267 -15.56 -20.32 -22.68
C PHE A 267 -15.35 -20.51 -24.19
N THR A 268 -15.94 -21.57 -24.73
CA THR A 268 -16.22 -21.77 -26.14
C THR A 268 -17.71 -22.11 -26.23
N LEU A 269 -18.57 -21.25 -25.70
CA LEU A 269 -19.86 -21.05 -26.37
C LEU A 269 -19.49 -20.62 -27.78
N LYS A 270 -19.41 -21.59 -28.71
CA LYS A 270 -19.25 -21.29 -30.12
C LYS A 270 -20.56 -20.60 -30.52
N LYS A 271 -20.57 -19.27 -30.41
CA LYS A 271 -21.68 -18.43 -30.86
C LYS A 271 -22.00 -18.84 -32.29
N GLU A 272 -23.27 -19.07 -32.59
CA GLU A 272 -23.75 -19.64 -33.86
C GLU A 272 -23.19 -18.89 -35.10
N GLY A 273 -22.80 -17.63 -34.96
CA GLY A 273 -22.19 -16.80 -36.00
C GLY A 273 -20.72 -17.10 -36.36
N THR A 274 -19.94 -17.77 -35.51
CA THR A 274 -18.49 -17.99 -35.76
C THR A 274 -18.23 -19.00 -36.87
N LEU A 275 -19.07 -20.05 -36.99
CA LEU A 275 -18.97 -21.02 -38.08
C LEU A 275 -19.31 -20.38 -39.42
N LYS A 276 -20.37 -19.56 -39.48
CA LYS A 276 -20.75 -18.80 -40.67
C LYS A 276 -19.60 -17.90 -41.11
N MET A 277 -19.02 -17.14 -40.18
CA MET A 277 -17.91 -16.22 -40.46
C MET A 277 -16.67 -16.97 -40.97
N ARG A 278 -16.30 -18.12 -40.37
CA ARG A 278 -15.21 -18.98 -40.83
C ARG A 278 -15.47 -19.56 -42.22
N LEU A 279 -16.69 -20.04 -42.49
CA LEU A 279 -17.06 -20.59 -43.78
C LEU A 279 -17.05 -19.52 -44.87
N THR A 280 -17.57 -18.32 -44.58
CA THR A 280 -17.49 -17.17 -45.49
C THR A 280 -16.04 -16.79 -45.78
N GLN A 281 -15.18 -16.77 -44.75
CA GLN A 281 -13.75 -16.47 -44.93
C GLN A 281 -13.06 -17.53 -45.78
N LEU A 282 -13.31 -18.82 -45.51
CA LEU A 282 -12.71 -19.95 -46.24
C LEU A 282 -13.12 -19.99 -47.72
N LEU A 283 -14.38 -19.67 -48.02
CA LEU A 283 -14.93 -19.73 -49.37
C LEU A 283 -14.75 -18.42 -50.16
N SER A 284 -14.33 -17.33 -49.52
CA SER A 284 -14.10 -16.06 -50.21
C SER A 284 -12.64 -15.92 -50.64
N GLU A 285 -12.43 -15.59 -51.91
CA GLU A 285 -11.13 -15.15 -52.43
C GLU A 285 -10.89 -13.71 -51.98
N THR A 286 -10.34 -13.53 -50.78
CA THR A 286 -10.08 -12.18 -50.25
C THR A 286 -8.72 -11.67 -50.73
N HIS A 287 -8.71 -10.71 -51.66
CA HIS A 287 -7.49 -9.96 -51.98
C HIS A 287 -7.04 -9.10 -50.78
N HIS A 288 -5.85 -9.37 -50.26
CA HIS A 288 -5.26 -8.66 -49.13
C HIS A 288 -4.61 -7.34 -49.58
N ARG A 289 -4.90 -6.21 -48.93
CA ARG A 289 -4.35 -4.89 -49.28
C ARG A 289 -3.34 -4.39 -48.22
N PRO A 290 -2.03 -4.59 -48.39
CA PRO A 290 -1.05 -4.28 -47.34
C PRO A 290 -0.61 -2.80 -47.27
N LYS A 291 -0.77 -2.01 -48.34
CA LYS A 291 -0.02 -0.73 -48.49
C LYS A 291 -0.29 0.34 -47.42
N ARG A 292 -1.46 0.38 -46.79
CA ARG A 292 -1.82 1.38 -45.75
C ARG A 292 -1.82 0.82 -44.33
N LEU A 293 -1.67 -0.50 -44.18
CA LEU A 293 -1.82 -1.17 -42.89
C LEU A 293 -0.60 -0.96 -41.98
N GLY A 294 0.61 -1.06 -42.52
CA GLY A 294 1.84 -0.83 -41.74
C GLY A 294 1.89 0.58 -41.14
N LEU A 295 1.53 1.59 -41.93
CA LEU A 295 1.43 2.98 -41.48
C LEU A 295 0.35 3.16 -40.40
N ALA A 296 -0.81 2.54 -40.58
CA ALA A 296 -1.90 2.60 -39.60
C ALA A 296 -1.52 1.93 -38.26
N VAL A 297 -0.81 0.80 -38.30
CA VAL A 297 -0.30 0.12 -37.09
C VAL A 297 0.78 0.97 -36.39
N ALA A 298 1.68 1.58 -37.15
CA ALA A 298 2.70 2.47 -36.59
C ALA A 298 2.08 3.71 -35.93
N ALA A 299 1.10 4.35 -36.57
CA ALA A 299 0.36 5.47 -36.00
C ALA A 299 -0.43 5.08 -34.74
N ALA A 300 -1.06 3.90 -34.76
CA ALA A 300 -1.77 3.34 -33.62
C ALA A 300 -0.85 3.13 -32.40
N LEU A 301 0.36 2.58 -32.61
CA LEU A 301 1.35 2.40 -31.56
C LEU A 301 1.89 3.74 -31.05
N ALA A 302 2.18 4.69 -31.95
CA ALA A 302 2.65 6.03 -31.60
C ALA A 302 1.65 6.82 -30.74
N LEU A 303 0.34 6.58 -30.90
CA LEU A 303 -0.71 7.18 -30.06
C LEU A 303 -0.92 6.42 -28.73
N ALA A 304 -0.81 5.09 -28.74
CA ALA A 304 -1.05 4.26 -27.57
C ALA A 304 0.06 4.41 -26.50
N THR A 305 1.32 4.54 -26.91
CA THR A 305 2.46 4.67 -25.99
C THR A 305 2.37 5.91 -25.07
N PRO A 306 2.23 7.15 -25.57
CA PRO A 306 2.14 8.33 -24.70
C PRO A 306 0.90 8.30 -23.80
N LEU A 307 -0.22 7.74 -24.26
CA LEU A 307 -1.42 7.60 -23.46
C LEU A 307 -1.24 6.58 -22.32
N ALA A 308 -0.62 5.43 -22.59
CA ALA A 308 -0.29 4.45 -21.55
C ALA A 308 0.71 5.00 -20.52
N LEU A 309 1.69 5.78 -20.97
CA LEU A 309 2.65 6.47 -20.11
C LEU A 309 1.97 7.51 -19.20
N ALA A 310 1.09 8.35 -19.75
CA ALA A 310 0.31 9.32 -18.99
C ALA A 310 -0.65 8.66 -17.99
N GLN A 311 -1.26 7.53 -18.36
CA GLN A 311 -2.07 6.74 -17.44
C GLN A 311 -1.22 6.10 -16.33
N GLY A 312 -0.01 5.62 -16.64
CA GLY A 312 0.92 5.06 -15.66
C GLY A 312 1.37 6.07 -14.61
N SER A 313 1.64 7.32 -15.00
CA SER A 313 2.01 8.38 -14.07
C SER A 313 0.86 8.78 -13.13
N LEU A 314 -0.40 8.70 -13.60
CA LEU A 314 -1.59 8.90 -12.75
C LEU A 314 -1.76 7.77 -11.73
N ILE A 315 -1.48 6.52 -12.11
CA ILE A 315 -1.54 5.37 -11.20
C ILE A 315 -0.50 5.50 -10.07
N ARG A 316 0.73 5.95 -10.36
CA ARG A 316 1.78 6.09 -9.33
C ARG A 316 1.63 7.35 -8.49
N GLY A 317 1.22 8.47 -9.09
CA GLY A 317 0.99 9.74 -8.38
C GLY A 317 -0.12 9.67 -7.34
N ALA A 318 -1.03 8.74 -7.52
CA ALA A 318 -2.06 8.33 -6.57
C ALA A 318 -1.56 7.51 -5.38
N ALA A 319 -0.41 6.85 -5.50
CA ALA A 319 0.20 6.00 -4.46
C ALA A 319 1.27 6.76 -3.66
N ALA A 320 1.62 7.98 -4.07
CA ALA A 320 2.62 8.83 -3.44
C ALA A 320 1.96 9.91 -2.58
N LEU A 321 1.33 9.52 -1.47
CA LEU A 321 1.34 10.36 -0.27
C LEU A 321 2.47 9.79 0.59
N PRO A 322 3.54 10.55 0.86
CA PRO A 322 4.59 10.09 1.77
C PRO A 322 3.95 9.74 3.11
N THR A 323 4.13 8.49 3.55
CA THR A 323 3.69 7.98 4.87
C THR A 323 4.81 8.10 5.91
N ASP A 324 5.92 8.76 5.55
CA ASP A 324 7.05 8.97 6.44
C ASP A 324 6.75 10.10 7.43
N ALA A 325 7.22 9.93 8.67
CA ALA A 325 7.16 10.95 9.69
C ALA A 325 7.81 12.25 9.17
N VAL A 326 7.07 13.35 9.24
CA VAL A 326 7.53 14.65 8.76
C VAL A 326 8.77 15.07 9.57
N THR A 327 9.85 15.39 8.89
CA THR A 327 11.06 15.93 9.51
C THR A 327 11.08 17.43 9.32
N TYR A 328 11.03 18.17 10.42
CA TYR A 328 11.17 19.62 10.42
C TYR A 328 12.65 20.00 10.52
N SER A 329 13.10 20.93 9.69
CA SER A 329 14.51 21.36 9.65
C SER A 329 14.69 22.88 9.62
N HIS A 330 13.61 23.64 9.80
CA HIS A 330 13.63 25.10 9.86
C HIS A 330 12.54 25.63 10.80
N ALA A 331 12.80 26.75 11.48
CA ALA A 331 11.81 27.44 12.30
C ALA A 331 10.76 28.16 11.45
N VAL A 332 9.54 28.34 11.96
CA VAL A 332 8.47 29.05 11.22
C VAL A 332 8.73 30.57 11.19
N LEU A 333 9.31 31.12 12.25
CA LEU A 333 9.67 32.54 12.41
C LEU A 333 11.07 32.68 13.03
N ASP A 334 11.75 33.81 12.80
CA ASP A 334 13.01 34.08 13.51
C ASP A 334 12.76 34.41 14.99
N LYS A 335 11.69 35.17 15.26
CA LYS A 335 11.27 35.61 16.60
C LYS A 335 9.76 35.58 16.69
N ALA A 336 9.25 35.21 17.86
CA ALA A 336 7.83 35.27 18.13
C ALA A 336 7.53 35.39 19.62
N LYS A 337 6.38 35.97 19.93
CA LYS A 337 5.77 35.97 21.25
C LYS A 337 4.49 35.14 21.21
N LEU A 338 4.46 34.03 21.94
CA LEU A 338 3.26 33.19 22.05
C LEU A 338 2.18 33.96 22.85
N THR A 339 1.09 34.30 22.16
CA THR A 339 -0.04 35.04 22.72
C THR A 339 -1.25 34.17 23.01
N SER A 340 -1.39 33.03 22.32
CA SER A 340 -2.44 32.05 22.59
C SER A 340 -1.96 30.63 22.27
N ALA A 341 -2.10 29.72 23.22
CA ALA A 341 -1.80 28.29 23.04
C ALA A 341 -2.97 27.53 22.39
N PHE A 342 -2.71 26.30 21.95
CA PHE A 342 -3.72 25.34 21.51
C PHE A 342 -4.61 24.89 22.69
N GLY A 343 -5.89 24.57 22.41
CA GLY A 343 -6.81 24.00 23.41
C GLY A 343 -8.01 24.88 23.78
N VAL A 344 -8.79 24.44 24.77
CA VAL A 344 -10.01 25.13 25.22
C VAL A 344 -9.63 26.43 25.93
N ARG A 345 -10.09 27.58 25.42
CA ARG A 345 -9.87 28.89 26.04
C ARG A 345 -11.16 29.69 26.17
N LYS A 346 -11.22 30.56 27.17
CA LYS A 346 -12.29 31.56 27.31
C LYS A 346 -12.05 32.67 26.27
N HIS A 347 -12.98 32.85 25.35
CA HIS A 347 -12.87 33.82 24.26
C HIS A 347 -12.81 35.26 24.83
N PRO A 348 -11.82 36.09 24.43
CA PRO A 348 -11.55 37.38 25.09
C PRO A 348 -12.64 38.43 24.90
N VAL A 349 -13.53 38.25 23.91
CA VAL A 349 -14.63 39.20 23.62
C VAL A 349 -16.00 38.69 24.08
N SER A 350 -16.25 37.38 24.03
CA SER A 350 -17.59 36.80 24.32
C SER A 350 -17.67 36.04 25.65
N GLY A 351 -16.54 35.67 26.26
CA GLY A 351 -16.51 34.96 27.54
C GLY A 351 -16.84 33.46 27.47
N GLU A 352 -17.10 32.90 26.30
CA GLU A 352 -17.40 31.48 26.10
C GLU A 352 -16.14 30.62 25.99
N LEU A 353 -16.22 29.34 26.36
CA LEU A 353 -15.13 28.37 26.16
C LEU A 353 -15.12 27.91 24.70
N LYS A 354 -14.08 28.29 23.94
CA LYS A 354 -13.89 27.93 22.53
C LYS A 354 -12.59 27.13 22.37
N GLN A 355 -12.65 26.04 21.61
CA GLN A 355 -11.47 25.27 21.22
C GLN A 355 -10.62 26.07 20.23
N HIS A 356 -9.37 26.34 20.59
CA HIS A 356 -8.37 26.91 19.70
C HIS A 356 -7.64 25.77 18.97
N GLN A 357 -7.72 25.75 17.64
CA GLN A 357 -7.20 24.66 16.79
C GLN A 357 -5.73 24.84 16.37
N GLY A 358 -5.08 25.91 16.86
CA GLY A 358 -3.69 26.24 16.58
C GLY A 358 -3.02 27.04 17.69
N VAL A 359 -1.92 27.72 17.36
CA VAL A 359 -1.20 28.67 18.22
C VAL A 359 -1.12 30.04 17.56
N ASP A 360 -1.16 31.09 18.38
CA ASP A 360 -1.01 32.47 17.93
C ASP A 360 0.37 33.00 18.33
N LEU A 361 1.15 33.37 17.32
CA LEU A 361 2.53 33.85 17.44
C LEU A 361 2.60 35.32 17.01
N ALA A 362 2.64 36.23 17.99
CA ALA A 362 2.74 37.67 17.73
C ALA A 362 4.19 38.10 17.46
N GLU A 363 4.36 38.94 16.44
CA GLU A 363 5.63 39.57 16.09
C GLU A 363 5.32 40.84 15.26
N GLU A 364 6.32 41.66 14.96
CA GLU A 364 6.18 42.81 14.05
C GLU A 364 5.55 42.41 12.70
N GLU A 365 4.59 43.20 12.23
CA GLU A 365 3.95 42.98 10.92
C GLU A 365 4.97 43.03 9.77
N GLY A 366 4.87 42.09 8.83
CA GLY A 366 5.72 42.01 7.64
C GLY A 366 6.96 41.14 7.78
N LYS A 367 7.21 40.52 8.95
CA LYS A 367 8.31 39.53 9.08
C LYS A 367 8.07 38.29 8.22
N PRO A 368 9.13 37.68 7.66
CA PRO A 368 8.99 36.50 6.82
C PRO A 368 8.50 35.30 7.63
N ILE A 369 7.59 34.52 7.02
CA ILE A 369 7.16 33.21 7.53
C ILE A 369 7.79 32.14 6.65
N TYR A 370 8.40 31.15 7.27
CA TYR A 370 9.14 30.09 6.60
C TYR A 370 8.40 28.74 6.64
N ALA A 371 8.55 27.95 5.58
CA ALA A 371 8.12 26.55 5.58
C ALA A 371 9.04 25.73 6.51
N PRO A 372 8.52 25.03 7.53
CA PRO A 372 9.36 24.29 8.47
C PRO A 372 9.88 22.94 7.91
N THR A 373 9.31 22.47 6.80
CA THR A 373 9.64 21.22 6.10
C THR A 373 9.47 21.41 4.59
N SER A 374 10.07 20.53 3.79
CA SER A 374 9.73 20.40 2.38
C SER A 374 8.29 19.89 2.22
N ALA A 375 7.50 20.55 1.38
CA ALA A 375 6.07 20.32 1.25
C ALA A 375 5.53 20.78 -0.11
N ILE A 376 4.25 20.48 -0.39
CA ILE A 376 3.51 21.03 -1.54
C ILE A 376 2.43 21.97 -1.02
N VAL A 377 2.31 23.15 -1.63
CA VAL A 377 1.26 24.13 -1.31
C VAL A 377 -0.09 23.60 -1.77
N THR A 378 -1.01 23.41 -0.84
CA THR A 378 -2.36 22.88 -1.10
C THR A 378 -3.44 23.96 -1.11
N ARG A 379 -3.14 25.15 -0.58
CA ARG A 379 -4.01 26.32 -0.59
C ARG A 379 -3.18 27.60 -0.46
N ALA A 380 -3.56 28.65 -1.16
CA ALA A 380 -2.89 29.95 -1.15
C ALA A 380 -3.90 31.02 -1.58
N GLU A 381 -4.76 31.47 -0.67
CA GLU A 381 -5.87 32.38 -0.99
C GLU A 381 -6.30 33.22 0.21
N MET A 382 -7.14 34.23 -0.03
CA MET A 382 -7.76 35.05 1.02
C MET A 382 -9.06 34.38 1.51
N THR A 383 -9.15 34.09 2.80
CA THR A 383 -10.32 33.50 3.48
C THR A 383 -10.91 34.46 4.51
N ARG A 384 -12.20 34.34 4.82
CA ARG A 384 -12.88 35.31 5.72
C ARG A 384 -12.38 35.25 7.17
N GLY A 385 -12.19 34.06 7.74
CA GLY A 385 -11.73 33.88 9.13
C GLY A 385 -10.20 33.98 9.27
N TYR A 386 -9.48 33.28 8.40
CA TYR A 386 -8.02 33.21 8.40
C TYR A 386 -7.33 34.39 7.71
N GLY A 387 -8.05 35.27 7.00
CA GLY A 387 -7.40 36.25 6.13
C GLY A 387 -6.60 35.55 5.02
N ASN A 388 -5.45 36.09 4.65
CA ASN A 388 -4.54 35.40 3.74
C ASN A 388 -4.05 34.09 4.38
N LEU A 389 -4.33 32.98 3.71
CA LEU A 389 -4.10 31.63 4.18
C LEU A 389 -3.18 30.89 3.22
N VAL A 390 -2.13 30.27 3.78
CA VAL A 390 -1.32 29.29 3.08
C VAL A 390 -1.47 27.94 3.77
N GLU A 391 -1.68 26.89 2.99
CA GLU A 391 -1.66 25.49 3.43
C GLU A 391 -0.55 24.75 2.72
N ILE A 392 0.27 24.01 3.46
CA ILE A 392 1.27 23.11 2.89
C ILE A 392 1.05 21.70 3.42
N ALA A 393 1.17 20.70 2.54
CA ALA A 393 1.06 19.29 2.88
C ALA A 393 2.43 18.60 2.78
N ALA A 394 2.81 17.92 3.86
CA ALA A 394 3.95 17.04 3.95
C ALA A 394 3.46 15.67 4.44
N GLY A 395 3.24 14.74 3.50
CA GLY A 395 2.66 13.44 3.80
C GLY A 395 1.22 13.54 4.28
N GLU A 396 0.91 12.94 5.45
CA GLU A 396 -0.40 13.06 6.12
C GLU A 396 -0.54 14.31 7.01
N THR A 397 0.51 15.14 7.10
CA THR A 397 0.51 16.35 7.90
C THR A 397 0.23 17.57 7.03
N VAL A 398 -0.75 18.38 7.43
CA VAL A 398 -1.06 19.67 6.80
C VAL A 398 -0.77 20.78 7.81
N LEU A 399 -0.01 21.79 7.39
CA LEU A 399 0.27 22.99 8.18
C LEU A 399 -0.51 24.16 7.59
N ARG A 400 -1.21 24.89 8.45
CA ARG A 400 -2.02 26.06 8.09
C ARG A 400 -1.39 27.32 8.66
N PHE A 401 -1.17 28.31 7.80
CA PHE A 401 -0.62 29.61 8.15
C PHE A 401 -1.66 30.67 7.83
N GLY A 402 -2.30 31.21 8.87
CA GLY A 402 -3.33 32.24 8.77
C GLY A 402 -2.86 33.62 9.24
N GLN A 403 -3.68 34.62 8.92
CA GLN A 403 -3.53 36.04 9.22
C GLN A 403 -2.39 36.73 8.45
N LEU A 404 -1.92 36.16 7.33
CA LEU A 404 -0.76 36.68 6.60
C LEU A 404 -1.03 38.09 6.03
N LYS A 405 0.00 38.92 5.91
CA LYS A 405 -0.08 40.21 5.21
C LYS A 405 -0.09 40.01 3.69
N ASP A 406 0.79 39.14 3.21
CA ASP A 406 0.96 38.79 1.80
C ASP A 406 1.36 37.32 1.66
N ILE A 407 0.97 36.73 0.53
CA ILE A 407 1.27 35.35 0.15
C ILE A 407 2.39 35.39 -0.91
N LYS A 408 3.44 34.60 -0.73
CA LYS A 408 4.61 34.54 -1.64
C LYS A 408 4.72 33.26 -2.45
N VAL A 409 3.76 32.35 -2.30
CA VAL A 409 3.72 31.04 -2.97
C VAL A 409 2.38 30.81 -3.66
N SER A 410 2.35 29.91 -4.64
CA SER A 410 1.16 29.58 -5.43
C SER A 410 0.63 28.17 -5.16
N LEU A 411 -0.67 27.94 -5.37
CA LEU A 411 -1.27 26.60 -5.30
C LEU A 411 -0.52 25.60 -6.17
N GLY A 412 -0.13 24.46 -5.60
CA GLY A 412 0.61 23.38 -6.28
C GLY A 412 2.13 23.56 -6.33
N GLU A 413 2.66 24.67 -5.81
CA GLU A 413 4.10 24.92 -5.73
C GLU A 413 4.76 23.96 -4.73
N SER A 414 5.96 23.46 -5.07
CA SER A 414 6.78 22.68 -4.14
C SER A 414 7.75 23.61 -3.42
N VAL A 415 7.69 23.61 -2.08
CA VAL A 415 8.55 24.43 -1.22
C VAL A 415 9.54 23.54 -0.48
N SER A 416 10.72 24.07 -0.20
CA SER A 416 11.73 23.42 0.65
C SER A 416 11.65 24.00 2.07
N ALA A 417 12.19 23.29 3.06
CA ALA A 417 12.36 23.86 4.39
C ALA A 417 13.17 25.18 4.32
N GLY A 418 12.69 26.24 4.99
CA GLY A 418 13.27 27.59 4.94
C GLY A 418 12.81 28.44 3.74
N THR A 419 11.96 27.94 2.84
CA THR A 419 11.33 28.79 1.82
C THR A 419 10.37 29.79 2.48
N VAL A 420 10.45 31.07 2.10
CA VAL A 420 9.52 32.10 2.57
C VAL A 420 8.16 31.91 1.89
N ILE A 421 7.12 31.58 2.66
CA ILE A 421 5.77 31.31 2.13
C ILE A 421 4.86 32.54 2.16
N GLY A 422 5.20 33.54 2.98
CA GLY A 422 4.44 34.77 3.12
C GLY A 422 5.08 35.69 4.16
N SER A 423 4.34 36.73 4.54
CA SER A 423 4.74 37.65 5.59
C SER A 423 3.67 37.74 6.68
N LEU A 424 4.08 37.87 7.94
CA LEU A 424 3.18 37.98 9.09
C LEU A 424 2.29 39.21 8.98
N GLY A 425 1.02 39.09 9.37
CA GLY A 425 0.05 40.18 9.25
C GLY A 425 -1.11 40.10 10.24
N GLN A 426 -2.23 40.70 9.83
CA GLN A 426 -3.48 40.79 10.58
C GLN A 426 -4.69 40.87 9.63
N SER A 427 -4.63 40.16 8.50
CA SER A 427 -5.57 40.33 7.38
C SER A 427 -6.98 39.75 7.61
N GLY A 428 -7.14 38.83 8.57
CA GLY A 428 -8.41 38.19 8.90
C GLY A 428 -9.00 38.67 10.24
N GLN A 429 -9.68 37.78 10.97
CA GLN A 429 -10.22 38.09 12.29
C GLN A 429 -9.12 38.09 13.36
N ALA A 430 -8.33 39.16 13.39
CA ALA A 430 -7.21 39.35 14.31
C ALA A 430 -7.38 40.63 15.15
N THR A 431 -6.96 40.60 16.42
CA THR A 431 -6.92 41.79 17.29
C THR A 431 -5.61 42.58 17.18
N GLY A 432 -4.61 42.02 16.50
CA GLY A 432 -3.33 42.65 16.20
C GLY A 432 -2.43 41.69 15.39
N PRO A 433 -1.23 42.13 14.95
CA PRO A 433 -0.32 41.32 14.15
C PRO A 433 0.12 40.02 14.83
N HIS A 434 -0.23 38.88 14.24
CA HIS A 434 0.22 37.56 14.67
C HIS A 434 0.10 36.53 13.53
N LEU A 435 0.88 35.46 13.60
CA LEU A 435 0.69 34.26 12.81
C LEU A 435 -0.21 33.30 13.57
N HIS A 436 -1.30 32.86 12.95
CA HIS A 436 -2.10 31.74 13.41
C HIS A 436 -1.59 30.46 12.73
N LEU A 437 -0.97 29.57 13.51
CA LEU A 437 -0.39 28.32 13.01
C LEU A 437 -1.20 27.11 13.49
N GLU A 438 -1.66 26.28 12.55
CA GLU A 438 -2.30 25.01 12.87
C GLU A 438 -1.50 23.83 12.29
N VAL A 439 -1.53 22.70 12.98
CA VAL A 439 -0.97 21.43 12.52
C VAL A 439 -2.10 20.41 12.49
N TRP A 440 -2.27 19.74 11.36
CA TRP A 440 -3.32 18.74 11.15
C TRP A 440 -2.70 17.41 10.75
N ARG A 441 -3.07 16.32 11.43
CA ARG A 441 -2.66 14.96 11.07
C ARG A 441 -3.89 14.09 10.87
N ALA A 442 -3.99 13.45 9.72
CA ALA A 442 -5.14 12.60 9.36
C ALA A 442 -6.51 13.27 9.61
N GLY A 443 -6.60 14.59 9.38
CA GLY A 443 -7.83 15.37 9.54
C GLY A 443 -8.14 15.84 10.97
N GLN A 444 -7.27 15.59 11.95
CA GLN A 444 -7.40 16.09 13.33
C GLN A 444 -6.38 17.19 13.61
N ALA A 445 -6.82 18.28 14.24
CA ALA A 445 -5.94 19.34 14.73
C ALA A 445 -5.14 18.84 15.94
N VAL A 446 -3.82 18.99 15.89
CA VAL A 446 -2.90 18.64 16.98
C VAL A 446 -2.19 19.88 17.48
N ASP A 447 -1.74 19.86 18.74
CA ASP A 447 -1.05 21.00 19.34
C ASP A 447 0.32 21.23 18.65
N PRO A 448 0.53 22.38 17.98
CA PRO A 448 1.80 22.71 17.36
C PRO A 448 2.98 22.76 18.35
N MET A 449 2.75 23.04 19.63
CA MET A 449 3.81 23.03 20.66
C MET A 449 4.23 21.62 21.06
N ALA A 450 3.37 20.63 20.88
CA ALA A 450 3.63 19.23 21.20
C ALA A 450 4.13 18.44 19.98
N GLU A 451 4.16 19.06 18.80
CA GLU A 451 4.55 18.41 17.56
C GLU A 451 6.07 18.14 17.56
N PRO A 452 6.51 16.87 17.51
CA PRO A 452 7.93 16.53 17.64
C PRO A 452 8.78 17.16 16.53
N GLY A 453 9.80 17.94 16.93
CA GLY A 453 10.76 18.56 16.03
C GLY A 453 10.30 19.86 15.37
N LEU A 454 9.02 20.25 15.48
CA LEU A 454 8.55 21.53 14.95
C LEU A 454 9.09 22.69 15.79
N ILE A 455 9.79 23.62 15.14
CA ILE A 455 10.33 24.82 15.78
C ILE A 455 9.44 26.00 15.41
N LEU A 456 8.70 26.55 16.39
CA LEU A 456 7.77 27.67 16.17
C LEU A 456 8.50 28.98 15.85
N ALA A 457 9.58 29.26 16.58
CA ALA A 457 10.49 30.36 16.29
C ALA A 457 11.89 30.08 16.85
N ASP A 458 12.94 30.66 16.25
CA ASP A 458 14.30 30.56 16.80
C ASP A 458 14.41 31.24 18.17
N SER A 459 13.67 32.33 18.38
CA SER A 459 13.49 32.99 19.68
C SER A 459 12.01 33.09 20.06
N LEU A 460 11.54 32.23 20.96
CA LEU A 460 10.14 32.19 21.41
C LEU A 460 9.97 32.76 22.83
N PHE A 461 9.17 33.82 22.96
CA PHE A 461 8.78 34.42 24.24
C PHE A 461 7.37 33.97 24.64
N ILE A 462 7.20 33.35 25.81
CA ILE A 462 5.89 32.86 26.27
C ILE A 462 5.28 33.85 27.27
N THR A 463 4.09 34.37 26.97
CA THR A 463 3.40 35.30 27.88
C THR A 463 2.69 34.57 29.00
N ALA A 464 2.67 35.18 30.20
CA ALA A 464 1.96 34.64 31.37
C ALA A 464 0.44 34.45 31.15
N ASN A 465 -0.14 35.18 30.20
CA ASN A 465 -1.57 35.14 29.87
C ASN A 465 -1.88 34.35 28.59
N SER A 466 -0.90 33.67 27.98
CA SER A 466 -1.10 32.92 26.72
C SER A 466 -1.92 31.64 26.87
N GLY A 467 -2.22 31.23 28.11
CA GLY A 467 -2.76 29.89 28.39
C GLY A 467 -1.73 28.76 28.18
N ALA A 468 -0.52 29.07 27.72
CA ALA A 468 0.58 28.12 27.61
C ALA A 468 1.18 27.83 28.98
N LYS A 469 1.48 26.56 29.26
CA LYS A 469 2.26 26.18 30.45
C LYS A 469 3.71 26.67 30.23
N VAL A 470 4.19 27.62 31.03
CA VAL A 470 5.52 28.24 30.90
C VAL A 470 6.62 27.16 30.99
N PRO A 471 7.51 27.02 29.99
CA PRO A 471 8.77 26.28 30.13
C PRO A 471 9.66 27.03 31.12
N GLN A 472 10.15 26.35 32.16
CA GLN A 472 11.08 26.94 33.12
C GLN A 472 12.31 27.52 32.39
N PRO A 473 12.67 28.80 32.61
CA PRO A 473 13.88 29.38 32.03
C PRO A 473 15.15 28.70 32.58
N PRO A 474 16.18 28.48 31.75
CA PRO A 474 17.44 27.94 32.21
C PRO A 474 18.21 28.97 33.04
N ALA A 475 18.79 28.55 34.16
CA ALA A 475 19.68 29.41 34.95
C ALA A 475 20.92 29.82 34.13
N ALA A 476 21.31 31.10 34.21
CA ALA A 476 22.33 31.70 33.34
C ALA A 476 23.73 31.04 33.46
N PRO A 477 24.56 31.10 32.40
CA PRO A 477 25.77 30.28 32.28
C PRO A 477 27.04 30.97 32.80
N VAL A 478 27.94 30.16 33.38
CA VAL A 478 29.36 30.46 33.64
C VAL A 478 30.19 29.41 32.85
N PRO A 479 31.32 29.79 32.23
CA PRO A 479 31.62 29.38 30.85
C PRO A 479 32.24 27.99 30.66
N ASP A 480 31.76 27.41 29.55
CA ASP A 480 32.29 26.41 28.63
C ASP A 480 33.08 25.21 29.17
N ALA A 481 32.45 24.04 29.11
CA ALA A 481 32.92 23.01 28.18
C ALA A 481 31.97 21.78 28.13
N ALA A 482 31.72 21.38 26.89
CA ALA A 482 31.39 20.03 26.43
C ALA A 482 29.93 19.54 26.57
N PRO A 483 29.42 18.87 25.51
CA PRO A 483 28.01 18.56 25.35
C PRO A 483 27.63 17.32 26.16
N LYS A 484 26.48 17.38 26.83
CA LYS A 484 25.80 16.21 27.43
C LYS A 484 24.30 16.28 27.15
N PRO A 485 23.63 15.12 27.12
CA PRO A 485 23.04 14.64 25.88
C PRO A 485 21.52 14.66 25.93
N ALA A 486 20.94 14.63 24.72
CA ALA A 486 19.52 14.54 24.50
C ALA A 486 18.89 13.34 25.22
N SER A 487 17.88 13.66 26.03
CA SER A 487 16.85 12.74 26.50
C SER A 487 15.96 12.32 25.33
N ILE A 488 15.83 11.01 25.12
CA ILE A 488 14.88 10.37 24.22
C ILE A 488 13.57 10.11 24.99
N PRO A 489 12.40 10.62 24.56
CA PRO A 489 11.11 10.08 24.97
C PRO A 489 10.60 9.05 23.96
N ALA A 490 10.37 7.85 24.50
CA ALA A 490 9.45 6.77 24.11
C ALA A 490 8.84 6.77 22.69
N ALA A 491 9.29 5.82 21.87
CA ALA A 491 8.61 5.39 20.65
C ALA A 491 7.51 4.35 20.96
N PRO A 492 6.33 4.40 20.30
CA PRO A 492 5.34 3.34 20.36
C PRO A 492 5.81 2.13 19.52
N LEU A 493 5.67 0.94 20.11
CA LEU A 493 6.03 -0.35 19.53
C LEU A 493 5.16 -0.68 18.30
N ALA A 494 5.80 -0.92 17.16
CA ALA A 494 5.19 -1.58 16.00
C ALA A 494 5.17 -3.12 16.18
N PRO A 495 4.19 -3.85 15.61
CA PRO A 495 4.06 -5.28 15.81
C PRO A 495 5.12 -6.06 15.00
N ILE A 496 5.95 -6.82 15.71
CA ILE A 496 6.97 -7.70 15.13
C ILE A 496 6.28 -8.97 14.57
N LYS A 497 6.69 -9.36 13.36
CA LYS A 497 6.30 -10.62 12.70
C LYS A 497 6.64 -11.80 13.61
N ARG A 498 5.64 -12.66 13.85
CA ARG A 498 5.84 -13.97 14.48
C ARG A 498 6.60 -14.87 13.54
N ASP A 499 7.85 -15.14 13.87
CA ASP A 499 8.54 -16.35 13.43
C ASP A 499 9.30 -16.94 14.63
N VAL A 500 8.82 -18.13 15.01
CA VAL A 500 9.49 -19.21 15.76
C VAL A 500 9.66 -19.07 17.29
N ALA A 501 8.98 -20.01 17.97
CA ALA A 501 9.19 -20.55 19.33
C ALA A 501 8.89 -19.65 20.54
N PHE A 502 7.64 -19.59 20.98
CA PHE A 502 7.27 -19.47 22.41
C PHE A 502 5.80 -19.91 22.61
N GLU A 503 5.49 -21.13 22.19
CA GLU A 503 4.25 -21.84 22.51
C GLU A 503 4.56 -23.00 23.47
N GLU A 504 5.14 -22.68 24.62
CA GLU A 504 5.14 -23.57 25.79
C GLU A 504 5.70 -22.78 26.97
N ILE A 505 4.79 -22.21 27.76
CA ILE A 505 4.76 -22.08 29.23
C ILE A 505 3.45 -21.31 29.51
N ARG A 506 2.33 -21.97 29.22
CA ARG A 506 1.09 -21.76 29.99
C ARG A 506 0.99 -22.96 30.91
N GLY A 507 1.87 -22.98 31.90
CA GLY A 507 1.83 -23.91 33.01
C GLY A 507 1.99 -23.08 34.26
N GLU A 508 1.08 -23.25 35.20
CA GLU A 508 1.16 -22.71 36.56
C GLU A 508 2.59 -22.93 37.10
N VAL A 509 3.36 -21.85 37.24
CA VAL A 509 4.54 -21.89 38.09
C VAL A 509 4.32 -20.86 39.18
N GLY A 510 3.98 -21.39 40.36
CA GLY A 510 4.01 -20.64 41.59
C GLY A 510 5.44 -20.21 41.92
N GLY A 511 5.54 -19.11 42.64
CA GLY A 511 6.75 -18.71 43.35
C GLY A 511 7.73 -17.90 42.52
N CYS A 512 8.33 -16.91 43.18
CA CYS A 512 9.42 -16.09 42.65
C CYS A 512 10.70 -16.85 42.29
N GLU A 513 10.73 -18.18 42.43
CA GLU A 513 11.88 -19.02 42.06
C GLU A 513 12.22 -18.98 40.57
N VAL A 514 11.23 -18.84 39.67
CA VAL A 514 11.49 -18.79 38.21
C VAL A 514 12.04 -17.43 37.76
N ILE A 515 11.77 -16.37 38.52
CA ILE A 515 12.09 -14.97 38.14
C ILE A 515 13.58 -14.63 38.42
N ALA A 516 14.25 -15.39 39.28
CA ALA A 516 15.62 -15.11 39.72
C ALA A 516 16.66 -15.02 38.59
N ASN A 517 16.43 -15.66 37.42
CA ASN A 517 17.34 -15.64 36.27
C ASN A 517 16.78 -14.83 35.06
N TRP A 518 15.71 -14.06 35.26
CA TRP A 518 15.04 -13.36 34.16
C TRP A 518 15.86 -12.19 33.60
N ALA A 519 16.58 -11.44 34.45
CA ALA A 519 17.28 -10.21 34.04
C ALA A 519 18.38 -10.45 32.98
N ASP A 520 18.95 -11.66 32.95
CA ASP A 520 20.04 -12.04 32.05
C ASP A 520 19.58 -12.70 30.75
N THR A 521 18.33 -13.19 30.70
CA THR A 521 17.83 -14.02 29.58
C THR A 521 16.96 -13.27 28.59
N ARG A 522 16.47 -12.07 28.93
CA ARG A 522 15.63 -11.25 28.03
C ARG A 522 16.47 -10.31 27.17
N GLU A 523 16.12 -10.27 25.89
CA GLU A 523 16.62 -9.28 24.94
C GLU A 523 16.09 -7.88 25.33
N LYS A 524 17.01 -6.95 25.61
CA LYS A 524 16.71 -5.60 26.10
C LYS A 524 16.32 -4.69 24.93
N SER A 525 15.42 -3.73 25.13
CA SER A 525 14.99 -2.88 24.01
C SER A 525 16.13 -2.02 23.45
N ALA A 526 16.01 -1.61 22.19
CA ALA A 526 16.97 -0.72 21.56
C ALA A 526 17.12 0.63 22.31
N VAL A 527 16.04 1.12 22.93
CA VAL A 527 16.05 2.34 23.74
C VAL A 527 16.89 2.14 25.01
N TRP A 528 16.76 0.99 25.66
CA TRP A 528 17.52 0.63 26.85
C TRP A 528 19.02 0.46 26.58
N LEU A 529 19.35 -0.27 25.52
CA LEU A 529 20.75 -0.49 25.12
C LEU A 529 21.41 0.83 24.72
N ALA A 530 20.72 1.67 23.94
CA ALA A 530 21.22 2.99 23.58
C ALA A 530 21.48 3.89 24.80
N ARG A 531 20.58 3.86 25.80
CA ARG A 531 20.75 4.61 27.04
C ARG A 531 21.92 4.09 27.88
N LEU A 532 22.06 2.77 28.02
CA LEU A 532 23.15 2.15 28.77
C LEU A 532 24.52 2.44 28.15
N ASP A 533 24.63 2.35 26.81
CA ASP A 533 25.87 2.64 26.09
C ASP A 533 26.25 4.11 26.18
N ALA A 534 25.26 5.02 26.10
CA ALA A 534 25.48 6.44 26.35
C ALA A 534 26.01 6.69 27.77
N SER A 535 25.41 6.07 28.80
CA SER A 535 25.87 6.20 30.19
C SER A 535 27.30 5.67 30.40
N LYS A 536 27.67 4.55 29.76
CA LYS A 536 29.04 4.01 29.82
C LYS A 536 30.05 4.96 29.18
N ALA A 537 29.72 5.52 28.01
CA ALA A 537 30.56 6.50 27.33
C ALA A 537 30.75 7.76 28.19
N GLU A 538 29.68 8.23 28.82
CA GLU A 538 29.70 9.37 29.73
C GLU A 538 30.55 9.16 30.98
N ASN A 539 30.51 7.98 31.60
CA ASN A 539 31.36 7.64 32.74
C ASN A 539 32.84 7.56 32.33
N LYS A 540 33.14 6.99 31.15
CA LYS A 540 34.50 6.93 30.61
C LYS A 540 35.07 8.32 30.35
N LEU A 541 34.26 9.24 29.83
CA LEU A 541 34.63 10.66 29.65
C LEU A 541 34.88 11.36 30.99
N ALA A 542 34.16 10.98 32.05
CA ALA A 542 34.38 11.46 33.42
C ALA A 542 35.59 10.79 34.12
N GLY A 543 36.34 9.92 33.42
CA GLY A 543 37.50 9.22 33.96
C GLY A 543 37.17 8.07 34.92
N LEU A 544 35.92 7.61 34.95
CA LEU A 544 35.47 6.49 35.77
C LEU A 544 35.61 5.18 34.99
N SER A 545 36.53 4.31 35.41
CA SER A 545 36.64 2.93 34.92
C SER A 545 36.01 1.97 35.92
N LEU A 546 34.71 1.74 35.79
CA LEU A 546 33.97 0.80 36.64
C LEU A 546 34.20 -0.63 36.14
N ASN A 547 34.35 -1.58 37.07
CA ASN A 547 34.33 -3.00 36.72
C ASN A 547 32.93 -3.33 36.19
N ALA A 548 32.84 -4.17 35.16
CA ALA A 548 31.58 -4.57 34.52
C ALA A 548 30.59 -5.20 35.51
N ASN A 549 31.08 -5.79 36.60
CA ASN A 549 30.26 -6.44 37.64
C ASN A 549 30.11 -5.60 38.92
N TRP A 550 30.51 -4.32 38.90
CA TRP A 550 30.37 -3.47 40.08
C TRP A 550 28.92 -3.03 40.26
N THR A 551 28.38 -3.26 41.47
CA THR A 551 27.06 -2.80 41.90
C THR A 551 27.21 -1.93 43.15
N PRO A 552 26.44 -0.82 43.27
CA PRO A 552 26.50 0.01 44.46
C PRO A 552 25.82 -0.68 45.64
N GLU A 553 26.38 -0.48 46.83
CA GLU A 553 25.81 -0.97 48.08
C GLU A 553 24.54 -0.15 48.41
N ALA A 554 23.41 -0.84 48.60
CA ALA A 554 22.15 -0.20 48.98
C ALA A 554 22.18 0.17 50.47
N VAL A 555 21.94 1.45 50.78
CA VAL A 555 21.78 1.94 52.15
C VAL A 555 20.34 1.73 52.61
N ASN A 556 19.38 2.03 51.74
CA ASN A 556 17.98 1.64 51.89
C ASN A 556 17.54 0.87 50.65
N HIS A 557 17.03 -0.34 50.85
CA HIS A 557 16.51 -1.14 49.74
C HIS A 557 15.19 -0.55 49.21
N PRO A 558 14.98 -0.56 47.89
CA PRO A 558 13.72 -0.10 47.29
C PRO A 558 12.55 -0.92 47.80
N ARG A 559 11.43 -0.26 48.07
CA ARG A 559 10.16 -0.94 48.39
C ARG A 559 9.26 -0.91 47.16
N PRO A 560 9.10 -2.03 46.42
CA PRO A 560 8.21 -2.07 45.28
C PRO A 560 6.77 -1.78 45.72
N SER A 561 6.12 -0.83 45.05
CA SER A 561 4.71 -0.53 45.28
C SER A 561 3.88 -1.39 44.33
N TYR A 562 3.10 -2.35 44.84
CA TYR A 562 2.29 -3.19 43.96
C TYR A 562 1.13 -2.39 43.35
N PRO A 563 1.03 -2.30 42.02
CA PRO A 563 -0.13 -1.68 41.37
C PRO A 563 -1.40 -2.43 41.76
N ALA A 564 -2.48 -1.71 42.08
CA ALA A 564 -3.74 -2.30 42.53
C ALA A 564 -4.31 -3.32 41.54
N ASP A 565 -4.17 -3.05 40.24
CA ASP A 565 -4.61 -3.94 39.16
C ASP A 565 -3.78 -5.23 39.07
N ALA A 566 -2.48 -5.15 39.35
CA ALA A 566 -1.60 -6.31 39.42
C ALA A 566 -1.87 -7.15 40.67
N ALA A 567 -2.15 -6.49 41.79
CA ALA A 567 -2.52 -7.14 43.05
C ALA A 567 -3.85 -7.91 42.94
N LYS A 568 -4.87 -7.31 42.31
CA LYS A 568 -6.17 -7.96 42.08
C LYS A 568 -6.04 -9.23 41.21
N LYS A 569 -5.06 -9.26 40.31
CA LYS A 569 -4.80 -10.36 39.37
C LYS A 569 -3.74 -11.35 39.85
N ARG A 570 -3.18 -11.17 41.05
CA ARG A 570 -2.08 -11.98 41.62
C ARG A 570 -0.89 -12.14 40.66
N LEU A 571 -0.53 -11.07 39.96
CA LEU A 571 0.58 -11.08 39.01
C LEU A 571 1.91 -10.96 39.77
N SER A 572 2.89 -11.77 39.37
CA SER A 572 4.29 -11.63 39.79
C SER A 572 5.16 -11.34 38.57
N GLY A 573 6.28 -10.62 38.76
CA GLY A 573 7.11 -10.17 37.64
C GLY A 573 8.49 -9.69 38.06
N GLY A 574 9.43 -9.75 37.12
CA GLY A 574 10.78 -9.22 37.26
C GLY A 574 10.92 -7.91 36.48
N CYS A 575 11.69 -6.97 37.03
CA CYS A 575 11.99 -5.69 36.41
C CYS A 575 13.48 -5.39 36.49
N MET A 576 14.00 -4.81 35.41
CA MET A 576 15.34 -4.28 35.35
C MET A 576 15.22 -2.75 35.39
N VAL A 577 15.83 -2.08 36.37
CA VAL A 577 15.87 -0.61 36.46
C VAL A 577 17.26 -0.09 36.15
N LEU A 578 17.36 0.88 35.23
CA LEU A 578 18.58 1.59 34.84
C LEU A 578 18.49 3.02 35.34
N PHE A 579 19.49 3.48 36.10
CA PHE A 579 19.49 4.81 36.68
C PHE A 579 20.89 5.40 36.80
N ASP A 580 20.96 6.70 37.04
CA ASP A 580 22.19 7.42 37.37
C ASP A 580 22.23 7.67 38.88
N LEU A 581 23.33 7.33 39.54
CA LEU A 581 23.54 7.56 40.97
C LEU A 581 24.24 8.90 41.17
N GLY A 582 23.55 9.83 41.85
CA GLY A 582 24.13 11.11 42.23
C GLY A 582 25.14 11.00 43.38
N ALA A 583 25.97 12.01 43.54
CA ALA A 583 26.93 12.16 44.64
C ALA A 583 26.27 12.22 46.03
N ASP A 584 24.97 12.47 46.09
CA ASP A 584 24.11 12.42 47.27
C ASP A 584 23.60 11.00 47.61
N GLY A 585 23.87 10.02 46.75
CA GLY A 585 23.42 8.64 46.92
C GLY A 585 21.99 8.39 46.44
N VAL A 586 21.37 9.34 45.74
CA VAL A 586 19.97 9.24 45.25
C VAL A 586 19.95 8.85 43.77
N PRO A 587 19.10 7.88 43.36
CA PRO A 587 18.94 7.51 41.96
C PRO A 587 18.17 8.58 41.16
N GLN A 588 18.63 8.86 39.95
CA GLN A 588 18.05 9.83 39.00
C GLN A 588 17.97 9.24 37.58
N ASN A 589 17.22 9.88 36.67
CA ASN A 589 17.09 9.46 35.26
C ASN A 589 16.75 7.96 35.09
N MET A 590 15.76 7.51 35.84
CA MET A 590 15.38 6.09 35.93
C MET A 590 14.56 5.65 34.71
N LEU A 591 14.92 4.51 34.16
CA LEU A 591 14.16 3.77 33.15
C LEU A 591 13.95 2.35 33.71
N ALA A 592 12.77 1.75 33.50
CA ALA A 592 12.53 0.35 33.87
C ALA A 592 12.00 -0.46 32.70
N GLU A 593 12.46 -1.70 32.56
CA GLU A 593 11.90 -2.72 31.67
C GLU A 593 11.45 -3.91 32.50
N CYS A 594 10.19 -4.32 32.34
CA CYS A 594 9.59 -5.38 33.16
C CYS A 594 9.02 -6.52 32.32
N THR A 595 8.82 -7.70 32.95
CA THR A 595 8.07 -8.82 32.35
C THR A 595 6.67 -8.40 31.92
N ASP A 596 6.02 -7.58 32.75
CA ASP A 596 4.69 -7.04 32.51
C ASP A 596 4.74 -5.49 32.65
N PRO A 597 4.24 -4.74 31.65
CA PRO A 597 4.23 -3.27 31.67
C PRO A 597 3.56 -2.66 32.90
N VAL A 598 2.65 -3.39 33.56
CA VAL A 598 1.96 -2.92 34.76
C VAL A 598 2.93 -2.54 35.88
N PHE A 599 4.12 -3.17 35.92
CA PHE A 599 5.13 -2.94 36.95
C PHE A 599 6.13 -1.83 36.60
N GLU A 600 6.21 -1.36 35.35
CA GLU A 600 7.26 -0.45 34.87
C GLU A 600 7.27 0.89 35.61
N SER A 601 6.09 1.50 35.77
CA SER A 601 5.97 2.78 36.48
C SER A 601 6.35 2.69 37.96
N SER A 602 6.05 1.55 38.59
CA SER A 602 6.39 1.29 39.99
C SER A 602 7.88 0.98 40.17
N ALA A 603 8.45 0.18 39.26
CA ALA A 603 9.86 -0.15 39.26
C ALA A 603 10.74 1.09 38.98
N ALA A 604 10.36 1.90 37.98
CA ALA A 604 11.08 3.12 37.63
C ALA A 604 11.07 4.18 38.74
N ALA A 605 10.16 4.07 39.73
CA ALA A 605 10.11 5.00 40.84
C ALA A 605 11.19 4.75 41.91
N LEU A 606 11.78 3.54 41.99
CA LEU A 606 12.74 3.10 43.01
C LEU A 606 12.47 3.71 44.40
N LYS A 607 11.20 3.64 44.83
CA LYS A 607 10.72 4.48 45.92
C LYS A 607 11.46 4.20 47.23
N GLY A 608 12.13 5.23 47.74
CA GLY A 608 12.88 5.16 49.00
C GLY A 608 14.25 4.49 48.89
N ALA A 609 14.73 4.17 47.69
CA ALA A 609 16.08 3.63 47.51
C ALA A 609 17.14 4.72 47.70
N THR A 610 18.13 4.43 48.53
CA THR A 610 19.34 5.23 48.63
C THR A 610 20.55 4.29 48.57
N PHE A 611 21.59 4.69 47.86
CA PHE A 611 22.80 3.91 47.67
C PHE A 611 24.01 4.67 48.19
N LYS A 612 25.05 3.93 48.54
CA LYS A 612 26.30 4.54 48.97
C LYS A 612 26.98 5.21 47.78
N PRO A 613 27.30 6.52 47.84
CA PRO A 613 27.93 7.20 46.73
C PRO A 613 29.35 6.68 46.51
N LEU A 614 29.78 6.59 45.26
CA LEU A 614 31.13 6.18 44.92
C LEU A 614 32.09 7.35 45.15
N THR A 615 33.15 7.14 45.92
CA THR A 615 34.16 8.17 46.16
C THR A 615 35.40 7.96 45.30
N ASN A 616 35.98 9.05 44.79
CA ASN A 616 37.26 9.00 44.09
C ASN A 616 38.44 8.77 45.04
N LYS A 617 39.67 8.66 44.50
CA LYS A 617 40.91 8.48 45.29
C LYS A 617 41.18 9.59 46.32
N ALA A 618 40.53 10.75 46.19
CA ALA A 618 40.60 11.87 47.13
C ALA A 618 39.46 11.89 48.16
N GLY A 619 38.62 10.84 48.21
CA GLY A 619 37.52 10.71 49.17
C GLY A 619 36.28 11.54 48.85
N LYS A 620 36.20 12.19 47.67
CA LYS A 620 35.05 13.00 47.26
C LYS A 620 34.03 12.15 46.49
N PRO A 621 32.72 12.25 46.77
CA PRO A 621 31.69 11.51 46.04
C PRO A 621 31.62 11.95 44.57
N VAL A 622 31.33 11.01 43.69
CA VAL A 622 31.27 11.19 42.23
C VAL A 622 29.99 10.56 41.69
N ASP A 623 29.38 11.24 40.72
CA ASP A 623 28.20 10.73 40.02
C ASP A 623 28.56 9.52 39.14
N VAL A 624 27.76 8.47 39.21
CA VAL A 624 27.94 7.25 38.42
C VAL A 624 26.70 7.00 37.58
N LYS A 625 26.86 6.95 36.26
CA LYS A 625 25.72 6.81 35.34
C LYS A 625 25.46 5.37 34.91
N GLY A 626 24.21 5.05 34.61
CA GLY A 626 23.82 3.77 34.02
C GLY A 626 24.04 2.54 34.91
N ILE A 627 23.70 2.64 36.18
CA ILE A 627 23.64 1.53 37.12
C ILE A 627 22.37 0.72 36.87
N THR A 628 22.50 -0.60 36.84
CA THR A 628 21.39 -1.54 36.70
C THR A 628 21.06 -2.19 38.06
N TYR A 629 19.80 -2.14 38.49
CA TYR A 629 19.34 -2.75 39.75
C TYR A 629 18.09 -3.62 39.57
N PRO A 630 18.18 -4.95 39.76
CA PRO A 630 17.05 -5.86 39.56
C PRO A 630 16.00 -5.66 40.65
N MET A 631 14.73 -5.70 40.25
CA MET A 631 13.58 -5.62 41.15
C MET A 631 12.63 -6.78 40.89
N GLU A 632 12.12 -7.37 41.96
CA GLU A 632 11.14 -8.45 41.89
C GLU A 632 9.83 -8.03 42.52
N PHE A 633 8.73 -8.34 41.84
CA PHE A 633 7.37 -8.18 42.30
C PHE A 633 6.80 -9.57 42.56
N CYS A 634 6.85 -9.99 43.82
CA CYS A 634 6.33 -11.26 44.31
C CYS A 634 5.01 -11.06 45.05
N ILE A 635 3.91 -11.60 44.54
CA ILE A 635 2.67 -11.71 45.33
C ILE A 635 2.59 -13.16 45.80
N ALA A 636 2.72 -13.36 47.12
CA ALA A 636 2.60 -14.67 47.77
C ALA A 636 1.14 -15.15 47.80
#